data_AF-A0A9D8F3P0-F1
#
_entry.id   AF-A0A9D8F3P0-F1
#
_cell.length_a   1.000
_cell.length_b   1.000
_cell.length_c   1.000
_cell.angle_alpha   90.00
_cell.angle_beta   90.00
_cell.angle_gamma   90.00
#
_symmetry.space_group_name_H-M   'P 1'
#
loop_
_entity.id
_entity.type
_entity.pdbx_description
1 polymer ?
#
loop_
_entity_poly.entity_id
_entity_poly.type
_entity_poly.pdbx_seq_one_letter_code
_entity_poly.pdbx_strand_id
1 'polypeptide(L)'
;METASCLRSTLTASNAGSSSSTSATTLTRQRSCDFPSSAWPCSCMPSHSSSIHRPCQGSQKKASTAPNFQENPPMPLPPDSRMKPGVRPPANPMSQTFLNASGPSLLPFEPQRPSLGFARLALGLALAALGSLQAAEIPFELQSRDPVSGALLHRTERIDPQRVGVIAVDVWNFHWCKTATMRVDAFVPRINHALQEARALGMTVMLCPSDVVENYAGYPQREAVFALPRVRVPKVVEISCPPAPDAGGCACGTERCGGNYGWDGMHPGLSIADTDWMPDTQAEVYALCQQRGLTHLIYVGFHTQVCLLGKPMGLRAMKSAGLQCILARDMTDAHPGYNPARQFTPDLNTEQVVEHFEKHLASTIDLQAELTRLGRWNPATPLDPVRVTPWGTHARPHLFEKEVVVTLTTPFQAGAEIRYTLDGTEPNPGSLLYRQPILITNTASFRAAAFRKDLLVARESQGVFYKLPPTPPRPEAPLTDLTPVRNVGFGHTYGGTVRYSGHFQAPQKNKSNIGLPLKLNRRTYEQGLGVHAPCAMTFELKPGYKQFVAVAGVDENLVQQSHGSNLARYPSVIFKVFIDHVERAASPVMRMQSLAWRFQVDIPEHSKTITLVAMDAGDGHHQDLANWADAGFLLSPH
;
A
#
# COMPACT_ATOMS: atom_id res chain seq x y z
N MET A 1 8.73 -35.76 57.93
CA MET A 1 9.67 -35.99 56.81
C MET A 1 9.88 -34.62 56.15
N GLU A 2 10.29 -33.62 56.93
CA GLU A 2 11.70 -33.28 57.25
C GLU A 2 12.28 -32.35 56.14
N THR A 3 12.34 -31.02 56.31
CA THR A 3 13.27 -30.19 57.12
C THR A 3 14.72 -30.17 56.60
N ALA A 4 15.47 -29.05 56.53
CA ALA A 4 15.16 -27.63 56.70
C ALA A 4 16.35 -26.72 56.22
N SER A 5 16.09 -25.41 56.12
CA SER A 5 16.94 -24.27 56.57
C SER A 5 18.46 -24.17 56.25
N CYS A 6 18.80 -23.16 55.43
CA CYS A 6 19.72 -22.02 55.72
C CYS A 6 21.12 -22.22 56.34
N LEU A 7 22.14 -21.53 55.78
CA LEU A 7 23.08 -20.71 56.55
C LEU A 7 23.83 -19.66 55.69
N ARG A 8 24.02 -18.46 56.24
CA ARG A 8 24.99 -17.45 55.77
C ARG A 8 26.29 -17.58 56.57
N SER A 9 27.40 -17.13 56.00
CA SER A 9 28.45 -16.47 56.81
C SER A 9 29.04 -15.26 56.05
N THR A 10 29.50 -14.29 56.83
CA THR A 10 30.03 -12.97 56.42
C THR A 10 31.25 -12.66 57.28
N LEU A 11 31.87 -11.49 57.06
CA LEU A 11 32.92 -10.83 57.89
C LEU A 11 34.36 -11.26 57.53
N THR A 12 35.39 -10.40 57.52
CA THR A 12 35.49 -8.91 57.58
C THR A 12 36.88 -8.45 57.14
N ALA A 13 36.98 -7.19 56.65
CA ALA A 13 37.93 -6.10 56.98
C ALA A 13 39.43 -6.39 57.35
N SER A 14 40.40 -5.46 57.27
CA SER A 14 40.34 -3.98 57.29
C SER A 14 41.68 -3.33 56.85
N ASN A 15 41.62 -2.04 56.44
CA ASN A 15 42.57 -0.93 56.75
C ASN A 15 44.09 -0.99 56.38
N ALA A 16 44.81 0.13 56.18
CA ALA A 16 44.45 1.54 55.90
C ALA A 16 45.71 2.38 55.54
N GLY A 17 45.51 3.52 54.84
CA GLY A 17 46.45 4.67 54.71
C GLY A 17 47.69 4.46 53.81
N SER A 18 48.34 5.48 53.23
CA SER A 18 48.13 6.94 53.10
C SER A 18 49.16 7.49 52.07
N SER A 19 49.18 8.73 51.53
CA SER A 19 48.26 9.89 51.56
C SER A 19 48.58 10.90 50.42
N SER A 20 47.53 11.50 49.84
CA SER A 20 47.46 12.90 49.34
C SER A 20 48.22 13.32 48.05
N SER A 21 47.75 14.29 47.24
CA SER A 21 46.67 15.29 47.40
C SER A 21 46.02 15.75 46.08
N THR A 22 44.76 16.25 46.15
CA THR A 22 44.11 17.28 45.27
C THR A 22 43.93 16.98 43.76
N SER A 23 42.79 17.20 43.08
CA SER A 23 41.53 17.93 43.37
C SER A 23 40.31 17.36 42.60
N ALA A 24 39.11 17.86 42.90
CA ALA A 24 37.80 17.58 42.26
C ALA A 24 37.81 17.70 40.70
N THR A 25 36.90 17.08 39.91
CA THR A 25 35.43 17.19 39.99
C THR A 25 34.67 16.03 39.31
N THR A 26 33.45 15.79 39.79
CA THR A 26 32.33 14.95 39.29
C THR A 26 32.41 14.38 37.86
N LEU A 27 32.27 13.06 37.73
CA LEU A 27 32.20 12.33 36.46
C LEU A 27 30.86 11.57 36.32
N THR A 28 29.94 12.11 35.52
CA THR A 28 28.69 11.43 35.15
C THR A 28 28.97 10.44 34.02
N ARG A 29 28.67 9.15 34.21
CA ARG A 29 28.87 8.13 33.17
C ARG A 29 27.80 8.22 32.08
N GLN A 30 28.14 8.82 30.94
CA GLN A 30 27.41 8.67 29.69
C GLN A 30 27.94 7.44 28.95
N ARG A 31 27.07 6.50 28.56
CA ARG A 31 27.37 5.49 27.53
C ARG A 31 26.63 5.90 26.27
N SER A 32 27.37 6.26 25.22
CA SER A 32 26.82 6.46 23.89
C SER A 32 26.39 5.12 23.27
N CYS A 33 25.28 5.15 22.55
CA CYS A 33 24.89 4.13 21.59
C CYS A 33 24.42 4.90 20.35
N ASP A 34 25.27 4.94 19.32
CA ASP A 34 24.99 5.69 18.10
C ASP A 34 23.91 4.99 17.27
N PHE A 35 22.84 5.71 16.96
CA PHE A 35 21.83 5.32 15.98
C PHE A 35 21.81 6.37 14.85
N PRO A 36 21.79 5.95 13.57
CA PRO A 36 21.85 6.89 12.46
C PRO A 36 20.52 7.63 12.28
N SER A 37 20.58 8.97 12.34
CA SER A 37 19.47 9.84 12.00
C SER A 37 19.20 9.81 10.49
N SER A 38 18.13 9.11 10.10
CA SER A 38 17.56 9.18 8.75
C SER A 38 16.17 9.82 8.81
N ALA A 39 16.15 11.12 9.09
CA ALA A 39 14.97 11.94 8.85
C ALA A 39 14.79 12.07 7.32
N TRP A 40 13.78 11.41 6.77
CA TRP A 40 13.45 11.51 5.35
C TRP A 40 12.88 12.89 5.05
N PRO A 41 13.39 13.63 4.05
CA PRO A 41 12.84 14.91 3.67
C PRO A 41 11.55 14.70 2.87
N CYS A 42 10.40 14.94 3.49
CA CYS A 42 9.22 15.33 2.72
C CYS A 42 9.57 16.61 1.94
N SER A 43 9.49 16.57 0.61
CA SER A 43 9.74 17.72 -0.25
C SER A 43 8.62 18.76 -0.18
N CYS A 44 8.50 19.42 0.97
CA CYS A 44 7.57 20.51 1.23
C CYS A 44 8.34 21.80 1.53
N MET A 45 8.85 22.48 0.49
CA MET A 45 9.30 23.86 0.63
C MET A 45 8.17 24.82 0.24
N PRO A 46 7.76 25.76 1.11
CA PRO A 46 6.78 26.79 0.77
C PRO A 46 7.43 27.88 -0.09
N SER A 47 6.78 28.23 -1.20
CA SER A 47 7.18 29.35 -2.05
C SER A 47 6.83 30.68 -1.39
N HIS A 48 7.83 31.45 -0.96
CA HIS A 48 7.65 32.85 -0.55
C HIS A 48 8.62 33.77 -1.29
N SER A 49 8.03 34.71 -2.03
CA SER A 49 8.70 35.79 -2.75
C SER A 49 8.78 37.05 -1.88
N SER A 50 9.99 37.52 -1.55
CA SER A 50 10.24 38.95 -1.34
C SER A 50 11.73 39.28 -1.37
N SER A 51 12.05 40.30 -2.13
CA SER A 51 13.36 40.98 -2.28
C SER A 51 14.13 41.29 -0.99
N ILE A 52 15.47 41.30 -1.08
CA ILE A 52 16.33 42.46 -0.73
C ILE A 52 17.74 42.25 -1.35
N HIS A 53 18.32 43.31 -1.92
CA HIS A 53 19.71 43.34 -2.40
C HIS A 53 20.68 43.73 -1.28
N ARG A 54 21.82 43.03 -1.16
CA ARG A 54 23.19 43.61 -1.30
C ARG A 54 24.28 42.51 -1.31
N PRO A 55 25.49 42.78 -1.85
CA PRO A 55 26.45 41.74 -2.23
C PRO A 55 27.58 41.53 -1.22
N CYS A 56 28.19 40.33 -1.23
CA CYS A 56 29.54 40.08 -0.72
C CYS A 56 30.41 39.48 -1.83
N GLN A 57 31.64 39.99 -1.95
CA GLN A 57 32.65 39.57 -2.93
C GLN A 57 33.56 38.45 -2.38
N GLY A 58 34.21 37.71 -3.28
CA GLY A 58 35.47 37.00 -3.03
C GLY A 58 35.29 35.53 -2.61
N SER A 59 35.58 34.56 -3.47
CA SER A 59 36.95 34.29 -3.93
C SER A 59 36.98 33.27 -5.09
N GLN A 60 38.03 33.31 -5.91
CA GLN A 60 38.21 32.45 -7.09
C GLN A 60 39.05 31.18 -6.80
N LYS A 61 39.01 30.26 -7.78
CA LYS A 61 39.85 29.05 -8.04
C LYS A 61 39.15 27.73 -7.66
N LYS A 62 39.13 26.69 -8.50
CA LYS A 62 39.76 26.44 -9.82
C LYS A 62 38.88 25.47 -10.63
N ALA A 63 38.90 25.55 -11.95
CA ALA A 63 38.10 24.69 -12.83
C ALA A 63 38.84 23.43 -13.28
N SER A 64 38.07 22.37 -13.59
CA SER A 64 38.51 21.26 -14.46
C SER A 64 37.34 20.75 -15.32
N THR A 65 37.26 21.29 -16.54
CA THR A 65 36.78 20.65 -17.79
C THR A 65 35.68 19.58 -17.72
N ALA A 66 34.48 19.93 -18.19
CA ALA A 66 33.51 18.99 -18.77
C ALA A 66 33.61 19.01 -20.31
N PRO A 67 33.32 17.90 -21.03
CA PRO A 67 33.32 17.88 -22.49
C PRO A 67 32.03 18.48 -23.07
N ASN A 68 32.15 19.16 -24.23
CA ASN A 68 31.02 19.72 -24.98
C ASN A 68 30.03 18.63 -25.42
N PHE A 69 28.74 18.89 -25.22
CA PHE A 69 27.69 18.33 -26.08
C PHE A 69 27.52 19.25 -27.30
N GLN A 70 27.70 18.71 -28.50
CA GLN A 70 27.25 19.37 -29.73
C GLN A 70 25.75 19.11 -29.90
N GLU A 71 24.98 20.18 -30.08
CA GLU A 71 23.59 20.08 -30.54
C GLU A 71 23.57 19.67 -32.01
N ASN A 72 22.86 18.58 -32.34
CA ASN A 72 22.61 18.21 -33.72
C ASN A 72 21.38 18.98 -34.26
N PRO A 73 21.42 19.51 -35.50
CA PRO A 73 20.27 20.18 -36.10
C PRO A 73 19.13 19.17 -36.43
N PRO A 74 17.87 19.63 -36.47
CA PRO A 74 16.73 18.76 -36.74
C PRO A 74 16.70 18.27 -38.20
N MET A 75 16.36 17.00 -38.39
CA MET A 75 16.15 16.40 -39.72
C MET A 75 14.82 16.86 -40.35
N PRO A 76 14.75 16.99 -41.70
CA PRO A 76 13.55 17.43 -42.40
C PRO A 76 12.49 16.33 -42.49
N LEU A 77 11.21 16.74 -42.50
CA LEU A 77 10.07 15.85 -42.71
C LEU A 77 9.95 15.42 -44.19
N PRO A 78 9.55 14.17 -44.50
CA PRO A 78 9.24 13.74 -45.86
C PRO A 78 7.88 14.32 -46.33
N PRO A 79 7.65 14.43 -47.65
CA PRO A 79 6.50 15.14 -48.21
C PRO A 79 5.18 14.34 -48.21
N ASP A 80 4.10 15.10 -48.28
CA ASP A 80 2.70 14.67 -48.38
C ASP A 80 2.44 13.58 -49.44
N SER A 81 1.61 12.58 -49.12
CA SER A 81 0.96 11.73 -50.12
C SER A 81 -0.51 11.48 -49.76
N ARG A 82 -1.42 11.94 -50.64
CA ARG A 82 -2.86 11.74 -50.52
C ARG A 82 -3.32 10.44 -51.19
N MET A 83 -4.46 9.92 -50.69
CA MET A 83 -5.36 8.86 -51.19
C MET A 83 -5.35 7.59 -50.30
N LYS A 84 -6.46 6.90 -50.01
CA LYS A 84 -7.93 7.15 -50.12
C LYS A 84 -8.61 6.15 -49.14
N PRO A 85 -9.87 6.33 -48.71
CA PRO A 85 -10.45 5.51 -47.64
C PRO A 85 -10.96 4.13 -48.11
N GLY A 86 -10.74 3.08 -47.32
CA GLY A 86 -11.37 1.76 -47.53
C GLY A 86 -10.86 0.66 -46.60
N VAL A 87 -11.76 -0.30 -46.31
CA VAL A 87 -11.55 -1.58 -45.58
C VAL A 87 -11.48 -1.50 -44.04
N ARG A 88 -12.43 -2.19 -43.37
CA ARG A 88 -12.46 -2.42 -41.91
C ARG A 88 -11.67 -3.70 -41.53
N PRO A 89 -11.11 -3.81 -40.31
CA PRO A 89 -10.60 -5.07 -39.79
C PRO A 89 -11.73 -6.05 -39.40
N PRO A 90 -11.46 -7.37 -39.35
CA PRO A 90 -12.47 -8.39 -39.08
C PRO A 90 -12.78 -8.56 -37.59
N ALA A 91 -13.99 -8.99 -37.28
CA ALA A 91 -14.41 -9.40 -35.94
C ALA A 91 -14.21 -10.90 -35.71
N ASN A 92 -13.90 -11.30 -34.47
CA ASN A 92 -13.74 -12.70 -34.06
C ASN A 92 -15.10 -13.37 -33.81
N PRO A 93 -15.27 -14.69 -34.01
CA PRO A 93 -16.58 -15.34 -34.02
C PRO A 93 -16.97 -15.96 -32.67
N MET A 94 -18.24 -15.85 -32.28
CA MET A 94 -18.93 -16.90 -31.50
C MET A 94 -20.42 -17.00 -31.84
N SER A 95 -20.82 -18.23 -32.17
CA SER A 95 -22.15 -18.86 -32.02
C SER A 95 -23.41 -18.20 -32.59
N GLN A 96 -23.90 -18.77 -33.70
CA GLN A 96 -25.34 -18.84 -34.03
C GLN A 96 -26.04 -19.77 -33.01
N THR A 97 -27.33 -19.61 -32.67
CA THR A 97 -28.54 -20.06 -33.40
C THR A 97 -29.72 -19.40 -32.64
N PHE A 98 -30.81 -18.86 -33.19
CA PHE A 98 -31.76 -19.39 -34.18
C PHE A 98 -32.42 -18.30 -35.03
N LEU A 99 -32.91 -18.70 -36.21
CA LEU A 99 -33.78 -17.92 -37.08
C LEU A 99 -35.25 -17.98 -36.62
N ASN A 100 -35.97 -16.87 -36.73
CA ASN A 100 -37.13 -16.82 -37.64
C ASN A 100 -37.56 -15.39 -37.97
N ALA A 101 -38.09 -15.22 -39.18
CA ALA A 101 -38.36 -13.92 -39.80
C ALA A 101 -39.84 -13.52 -39.73
N SER A 102 -40.10 -12.20 -39.73
CA SER A 102 -41.20 -11.54 -40.46
C SER A 102 -41.12 -10.01 -40.27
N GLY A 103 -40.99 -9.25 -41.35
CA GLY A 103 -41.36 -7.82 -41.38
C GLY A 103 -42.76 -7.64 -41.99
N PRO A 104 -43.14 -6.45 -42.49
CA PRO A 104 -42.41 -5.17 -42.49
C PRO A 104 -43.26 -3.95 -42.04
N SER A 105 -42.62 -2.78 -41.89
CA SER A 105 -42.90 -1.58 -42.73
C SER A 105 -42.54 -0.27 -42.01
N LEU A 106 -41.89 0.63 -42.75
CA LEU A 106 -41.59 2.01 -42.36
C LEU A 106 -42.73 2.94 -42.78
N LEU A 107 -42.98 4.01 -42.02
CA LEU A 107 -43.15 5.38 -42.55
C LEU A 107 -42.82 6.41 -41.44
N PRO A 108 -42.32 7.61 -41.78
CA PRO A 108 -41.91 8.63 -40.82
C PRO A 108 -43.05 9.63 -40.49
N PHE A 109 -42.89 10.40 -39.40
CA PHE A 109 -43.69 11.59 -39.15
C PHE A 109 -42.80 12.76 -38.70
N GLU A 110 -42.96 13.91 -39.36
CA GLU A 110 -42.27 15.17 -39.04
C GLU A 110 -42.87 15.88 -37.81
N PRO A 111 -42.10 16.77 -37.14
CA PRO A 111 -42.57 17.51 -35.98
C PRO A 111 -43.31 18.79 -36.37
N GLN A 112 -44.54 18.99 -35.88
CA GLN A 112 -45.23 20.28 -35.94
C GLN A 112 -45.29 20.96 -34.57
N ARG A 113 -44.84 22.23 -34.52
CA ARG A 113 -45.03 23.15 -33.39
C ARG A 113 -46.34 23.93 -33.56
N PRO A 114 -47.04 24.21 -32.45
CA PRO A 114 -47.70 25.52 -32.23
C PRO A 114 -47.08 26.19 -30.98
N SER A 115 -46.51 27.39 -31.03
CA SER A 115 -47.12 28.73 -31.16
C SER A 115 -47.79 29.24 -29.87
N LEU A 116 -47.30 30.38 -29.36
CA LEU A 116 -47.80 31.06 -28.15
C LEU A 116 -49.19 31.70 -28.37
N GLY A 117 -49.97 31.85 -27.29
CA GLY A 117 -51.00 32.90 -27.25
C GLY A 117 -52.08 32.79 -26.15
N PHE A 118 -52.00 33.69 -25.15
CA PHE A 118 -53.09 34.13 -24.25
C PHE A 118 -53.72 33.12 -23.25
N ALA A 119 -54.34 33.51 -22.13
CA ALA A 119 -54.07 34.59 -21.17
C ALA A 119 -54.98 34.47 -19.91
N ARG A 120 -54.38 34.65 -18.72
CA ARG A 120 -54.99 35.12 -17.44
C ARG A 120 -55.98 34.24 -16.64
N LEU A 121 -56.00 34.56 -15.34
CA LEU A 121 -56.71 33.95 -14.18
C LEU A 121 -56.20 32.54 -13.80
N ALA A 122 -56.01 32.20 -12.52
CA ALA A 122 -56.40 32.90 -11.29
C ALA A 122 -55.25 33.04 -10.27
N LEU A 123 -55.19 34.20 -9.60
CA LEU A 123 -54.47 34.38 -8.34
C LEU A 123 -55.47 34.03 -7.22
N GLY A 124 -55.36 32.85 -6.61
CA GLY A 124 -56.33 32.38 -5.61
C GLY A 124 -55.75 31.29 -4.70
N LEU A 125 -55.48 31.67 -3.45
CA LEU A 125 -55.14 30.85 -2.28
C LEU A 125 -54.68 29.40 -2.54
N ALA A 126 -53.37 29.23 -2.61
CA ALA A 126 -52.68 28.01 -2.18
C ALA A 126 -51.54 28.35 -1.21
N LEU A 127 -51.85 29.06 -0.12
CA LEU A 127 -51.07 28.95 1.14
C LEU A 127 -51.38 27.58 1.80
N ALA A 128 -51.21 26.51 1.04
CA ALA A 128 -51.29 25.14 1.51
C ALA A 128 -49.88 24.71 1.86
N ALA A 129 -49.51 24.91 3.13
CA ALA A 129 -48.27 24.44 3.74
C ALA A 129 -47.02 24.59 2.84
N LEU A 130 -46.42 25.79 2.86
CA LEU A 130 -44.96 25.86 3.00
C LEU A 130 -44.57 25.28 4.37
N GLY A 131 -44.83 23.98 4.56
CA GLY A 131 -44.07 23.19 5.49
C GLY A 131 -42.65 23.26 4.97
N SER A 132 -41.84 24.05 5.65
CA SER A 132 -40.40 23.98 5.52
C SER A 132 -40.04 22.49 5.57
N LEU A 133 -39.47 21.98 4.46
CA LEU A 133 -38.69 20.74 4.46
C LEU A 133 -37.44 21.03 5.30
N GLN A 134 -37.67 21.15 6.61
CA GLN A 134 -36.66 21.30 7.63
C GLN A 134 -35.98 19.94 7.64
N ALA A 135 -34.81 19.89 6.99
CA ALA A 135 -34.06 18.66 6.83
C ALA A 135 -33.95 17.99 8.19
N ALA A 136 -34.44 16.75 8.27
CA ALA A 136 -34.58 16.07 9.55
C ALA A 136 -33.19 15.81 10.13
N GLU A 137 -32.76 16.69 11.04
CA GLU A 137 -31.46 16.61 11.67
C GLU A 137 -31.27 15.23 12.30
N ILE A 138 -30.12 14.61 12.05
CA ILE A 138 -29.77 13.32 12.62
C ILE A 138 -28.86 13.54 13.85
N PRO A 139 -29.05 12.78 14.94
CA PRO A 139 -28.17 12.85 16.10
C PRO A 139 -26.88 12.06 15.83
N PHE A 140 -25.72 12.69 16.06
CA PHE A 140 -24.42 12.02 16.15
C PHE A 140 -23.92 12.00 17.60
N GLU A 141 -23.39 10.86 18.03
CA GLU A 141 -22.79 10.67 19.36
C GLU A 141 -21.27 10.91 19.29
N LEU A 142 -20.90 12.19 19.44
CA LEU A 142 -19.52 12.63 19.39
C LEU A 142 -18.79 12.23 20.67
N GLN A 143 -17.61 11.64 20.53
CA GLN A 143 -16.70 11.31 21.62
C GLN A 143 -15.47 12.23 21.58
N SER A 144 -14.99 12.65 22.74
CA SER A 144 -13.70 13.34 22.92
C SER A 144 -13.13 12.97 24.28
N ARG A 145 -11.93 13.48 24.60
CA ARG A 145 -11.31 13.26 25.90
C ARG A 145 -10.84 14.55 26.51
N ASP A 146 -10.98 14.66 27.83
CA ASP A 146 -10.34 15.75 28.56
C ASP A 146 -8.81 15.69 28.37
N PRO A 147 -8.14 16.79 27.98
CA PRO A 147 -6.72 16.76 27.62
C PRO A 147 -5.77 16.42 28.78
N VAL A 148 -6.21 16.59 30.04
CA VAL A 148 -5.37 16.43 31.25
C VAL A 148 -5.59 15.07 31.91
N SER A 149 -6.85 14.74 32.20
CA SER A 149 -7.26 13.49 32.85
C SER A 149 -7.43 12.32 31.88
N GLY A 150 -7.65 12.59 30.59
CA GLY A 150 -7.95 11.57 29.58
C GLY A 150 -9.36 10.96 29.70
N ALA A 151 -10.20 11.49 30.59
CA ALA A 151 -11.58 11.03 30.79
C ALA A 151 -12.41 11.17 29.51
N LEU A 152 -13.23 10.15 29.21
CA LEU A 152 -14.14 10.15 28.07
C LEU A 152 -15.27 11.17 28.28
N LEU A 153 -15.54 11.94 27.23
CA LEU A 153 -16.60 12.94 27.16
C LEU A 153 -17.47 12.63 25.93
N HIS A 154 -18.79 12.55 26.14
CA HIS A 154 -19.76 12.30 25.08
C HIS A 154 -20.65 13.53 24.87
N ARG A 155 -20.99 13.83 23.62
CA ARG A 155 -21.91 14.90 23.22
C ARG A 155 -22.78 14.44 22.05
N THR A 156 -24.08 14.35 22.27
CA THR A 156 -25.06 14.29 21.18
C THR A 156 -25.10 15.63 20.46
N GLU A 157 -24.94 15.63 19.13
CA GLU A 157 -25.12 16.82 18.29
C GLU A 157 -26.10 16.52 17.17
N ARG A 158 -27.09 17.39 16.95
CA ARG A 158 -28.09 17.24 15.90
C ARG A 158 -27.65 18.04 14.68
N ILE A 159 -27.50 17.36 13.54
CA ILE A 159 -26.90 17.95 12.34
C ILE A 159 -27.75 17.59 11.12
N ASP A 160 -28.02 18.57 10.27
CA ASP A 160 -28.56 18.35 8.92
C ASP A 160 -27.52 17.61 8.07
N PRO A 161 -27.79 16.38 7.59
CA PRO A 161 -26.82 15.62 6.81
C PRO A 161 -26.39 16.30 5.50
N GLN A 162 -27.21 17.19 4.93
CA GLN A 162 -26.82 17.96 3.73
C GLN A 162 -25.69 18.97 4.01
N ARG A 163 -25.46 19.29 5.29
CA ARG A 163 -24.35 20.15 5.75
C ARG A 163 -23.12 19.38 6.21
N VAL A 164 -23.10 18.06 5.98
CA VAL A 164 -22.00 17.16 6.31
C VAL A 164 -21.26 16.76 5.03
N GLY A 165 -19.94 16.93 5.03
CA GLY A 165 -19.04 16.28 4.09
C GLY A 165 -18.45 15.01 4.69
N VAL A 166 -18.30 13.94 3.90
CA VAL A 166 -17.51 12.75 4.28
C VAL A 166 -16.28 12.70 3.39
N ILE A 167 -15.10 12.82 3.98
CA ILE A 167 -13.80 12.88 3.29
C ILE A 167 -13.10 11.54 3.47
N ALA A 168 -12.94 10.78 2.38
CA ALA A 168 -12.15 9.56 2.32
C ALA A 168 -10.74 9.86 1.81
N VAL A 169 -9.77 9.93 2.74
CA VAL A 169 -8.37 10.27 2.44
C VAL A 169 -7.55 9.01 2.17
N ASP A 170 -6.80 9.00 1.07
CA ASP A 170 -5.76 8.01 0.74
C ASP A 170 -6.17 6.54 0.96
N VAL A 171 -7.39 6.19 0.53
CA VAL A 171 -7.86 4.79 0.44
C VAL A 171 -7.26 4.15 -0.81
N TRP A 172 -5.92 4.09 -0.88
CA TRP A 172 -5.17 3.69 -2.07
C TRP A 172 -5.21 2.18 -2.35
N ASN A 173 -4.82 1.80 -3.56
CA ASN A 173 -4.62 0.41 -3.96
C ASN A 173 -3.39 -0.26 -3.34
N PHE A 174 -2.38 0.52 -2.95
CA PHE A 174 -1.14 0.03 -2.34
C PHE A 174 -0.62 0.99 -1.27
N HIS A 175 0.12 0.45 -0.31
CA HIS A 175 0.80 1.23 0.73
C HIS A 175 2.24 0.74 0.92
N TRP A 176 3.10 1.60 1.49
CA TRP A 176 4.54 1.38 1.73
C TRP A 176 4.90 0.12 2.55
N CYS A 177 3.91 -0.61 3.06
CA CYS A 177 4.05 -1.89 3.72
C CYS A 177 2.97 -2.85 3.20
N LYS A 178 3.32 -4.10 2.90
CA LYS A 178 2.34 -5.10 2.43
C LYS A 178 1.25 -5.40 3.48
N THR A 179 1.62 -5.43 4.77
CA THR A 179 0.63 -5.54 5.86
C THR A 179 -0.27 -4.30 5.90
N ALA A 180 0.27 -3.09 5.69
CA ALA A 180 -0.56 -1.88 5.63
C ALA A 180 -1.54 -1.92 4.46
N THR A 181 -1.09 -2.37 3.28
CA THR A 181 -1.94 -2.58 2.10
C THR A 181 -3.11 -3.52 2.42
N MET A 182 -2.85 -4.68 3.02
CA MET A 182 -3.92 -5.63 3.36
C MET A 182 -4.81 -5.17 4.51
N ARG A 183 -4.29 -4.34 5.42
CA ARG A 183 -5.13 -3.68 6.43
C ARG A 183 -6.09 -2.69 5.78
N VAL A 184 -5.64 -1.88 4.82
CA VAL A 184 -6.51 -0.97 4.05
C VAL A 184 -7.57 -1.74 3.26
N ASP A 185 -7.19 -2.80 2.53
CA ASP A 185 -8.15 -3.71 1.86
C ASP A 185 -9.23 -4.22 2.82
N ALA A 186 -8.87 -4.60 4.05
CA ALA A 186 -9.81 -5.06 5.07
C ALA A 186 -10.86 -4.01 5.50
N PHE A 187 -10.61 -2.70 5.33
CA PHE A 187 -11.60 -1.64 5.58
C PHE A 187 -12.44 -1.27 4.35
N VAL A 188 -12.02 -1.59 3.13
CA VAL A 188 -12.71 -1.14 1.90
C VAL A 188 -14.19 -1.55 1.85
N PRO A 189 -14.61 -2.79 2.24
CA PRO A 189 -16.03 -3.16 2.25
C PRO A 189 -16.88 -2.29 3.19
N ARG A 190 -16.37 -1.96 4.37
CA ARG A 190 -17.11 -1.18 5.37
C ARG A 190 -17.10 0.33 5.06
N ILE A 191 -15.99 0.85 4.53
CA ILE A 191 -15.93 2.23 4.01
C ILE A 191 -16.89 2.39 2.82
N ASN A 192 -16.96 1.44 1.89
CA ASN A 192 -17.94 1.46 0.79
C ASN A 192 -19.38 1.60 1.30
N HIS A 193 -19.79 0.74 2.24
CA HIS A 193 -21.14 0.78 2.78
C HIS A 193 -21.41 2.10 3.51
N ALA A 194 -20.42 2.63 4.25
CA ALA A 194 -20.53 3.92 4.92
C ALA A 194 -20.69 5.09 3.95
N LEU A 195 -19.91 5.11 2.85
CA LEU A 195 -20.02 6.13 1.81
C LEU A 195 -21.32 6.00 1.02
N GLN A 196 -21.83 4.78 0.79
CA GLN A 196 -23.14 4.55 0.20
C GLN A 196 -24.26 5.15 1.06
N GLU A 197 -24.26 4.87 2.37
CA GLU A 197 -25.29 5.42 3.27
C GLU A 197 -25.12 6.93 3.51
N ALA A 198 -23.90 7.45 3.50
CA ALA A 198 -23.65 8.89 3.52
C ALA A 198 -24.30 9.60 2.32
N ARG A 199 -24.11 9.06 1.10
CA ARG A 199 -24.80 9.55 -0.12
C ARG A 199 -26.32 9.44 0.02
N ALA A 200 -26.83 8.33 0.55
CA ALA A 200 -28.26 8.09 0.75
C ALA A 200 -28.89 8.94 1.88
N LEU A 201 -28.08 9.57 2.73
CA LEU A 201 -28.47 10.60 3.70
C LEU A 201 -28.35 12.03 3.13
N GLY A 202 -27.81 12.21 1.92
CA GLY A 202 -27.60 13.52 1.29
C GLY A 202 -26.28 14.21 1.67
N MET A 203 -25.35 13.50 2.32
CA MET A 203 -24.02 14.02 2.65
C MET A 203 -23.16 14.16 1.39
N THR A 204 -22.26 15.14 1.37
CA THR A 204 -21.32 15.34 0.26
C THR A 204 -20.10 14.41 0.43
N VAL A 205 -19.97 13.39 -0.42
CA VAL A 205 -18.79 12.50 -0.42
C VAL A 205 -17.65 13.11 -1.23
N MET A 206 -16.48 13.16 -0.61
CA MET A 206 -15.20 13.61 -1.18
C MET A 206 -14.19 12.46 -1.11
N LEU A 207 -13.64 12.08 -2.25
CA LEU A 207 -12.59 11.08 -2.37
C LEU A 207 -11.27 11.82 -2.61
N CYS A 208 -10.35 11.76 -1.66
CA CYS A 208 -9.09 12.50 -1.69
C CYS A 208 -7.90 11.52 -1.83
N PRO A 209 -7.63 10.99 -3.03
CA PRO A 209 -6.46 10.15 -3.30
C PRO A 209 -5.23 11.04 -3.50
N SER A 210 -4.66 11.57 -2.42
CA SER A 210 -3.51 12.47 -2.54
C SER A 210 -2.29 11.76 -3.13
N ASP A 211 -1.29 12.53 -3.60
CA ASP A 211 -0.14 12.08 -4.40
C ASP A 211 -0.49 11.46 -5.78
N VAL A 212 -1.74 11.03 -6.01
CA VAL A 212 -2.17 10.30 -7.21
C VAL A 212 -3.49 10.82 -7.82
N VAL A 213 -4.01 11.94 -7.32
CA VAL A 213 -5.27 12.56 -7.80
C VAL A 213 -5.23 12.90 -9.29
N GLU A 214 -4.05 13.23 -9.83
CA GLU A 214 -3.88 13.60 -11.25
C GLU A 214 -4.06 12.40 -12.20
N ASN A 215 -4.02 11.16 -11.68
CA ASN A 215 -4.42 9.97 -12.45
C ASN A 215 -5.95 9.90 -12.70
N TYR A 216 -6.72 10.83 -12.12
CA TYR A 216 -8.15 11.03 -12.33
C TYR A 216 -8.47 12.25 -13.21
N ALA A 217 -7.49 12.82 -13.91
CA ALA A 217 -7.77 13.85 -14.92
C ALA A 217 -8.79 13.33 -15.96
N GLY A 218 -9.81 14.13 -16.27
CA GLY A 218 -10.93 13.72 -17.13
C GLY A 218 -12.02 12.88 -16.45
N TYR A 219 -11.89 12.50 -15.17
CA TYR A 219 -13.01 11.90 -14.42
C TYR A 219 -14.04 13.00 -14.05
N PRO A 220 -15.35 12.77 -14.20
CA PRO A 220 -16.38 13.76 -13.85
C PRO A 220 -16.23 14.36 -12.45
N GLN A 221 -15.82 13.54 -11.48
CA GLN A 221 -15.62 13.92 -10.07
C GLN A 221 -14.45 14.89 -9.87
N ARG A 222 -13.42 14.84 -10.75
CA ARG A 222 -12.26 15.74 -10.72
C ARG A 222 -12.52 16.99 -11.55
N GLU A 223 -13.14 16.86 -12.73
CA GLU A 223 -13.58 17.99 -13.55
C GLU A 223 -14.58 18.89 -12.80
N ALA A 224 -15.49 18.32 -12.02
CA ALA A 224 -16.41 19.07 -11.17
C ALA A 224 -15.67 19.93 -10.13
N VAL A 225 -14.55 19.45 -9.59
CA VAL A 225 -13.69 20.22 -8.67
C VAL A 225 -12.98 21.36 -9.38
N PHE A 226 -12.50 21.17 -10.61
CA PHE A 226 -11.90 22.26 -11.40
C PHE A 226 -12.90 23.35 -11.81
N ALA A 227 -14.19 23.04 -11.86
CA ALA A 227 -15.26 24.01 -12.07
C ALA A 227 -15.61 24.85 -10.82
N LEU A 228 -15.06 24.53 -9.64
CA LEU A 228 -15.29 25.31 -8.41
C LEU A 228 -14.64 26.71 -8.50
N PRO A 229 -15.23 27.74 -7.86
CA PRO A 229 -14.61 29.05 -7.78
C PRO A 229 -13.29 28.99 -6.98
N ARG A 230 -12.27 29.71 -7.44
CA ARG A 230 -11.03 29.88 -6.67
C ARG A 230 -11.30 30.70 -5.41
N VAL A 231 -11.10 30.08 -4.25
CA VAL A 231 -11.31 30.72 -2.94
C VAL A 231 -9.99 30.92 -2.20
N ARG A 232 -9.92 31.99 -1.39
CA ARG A 232 -8.86 32.15 -0.38
C ARG A 232 -9.33 31.49 0.90
N VAL A 233 -8.61 30.47 1.38
CA VAL A 233 -8.92 29.81 2.65
C VAL A 233 -8.52 30.74 3.82
N PRO A 234 -9.43 31.03 4.77
CA PRO A 234 -9.09 31.76 5.98
C PRO A 234 -8.38 30.86 7.00
N LYS A 235 -7.55 31.45 7.86
CA LYS A 235 -7.05 30.79 9.08
C LYS A 235 -7.82 31.38 10.27
N VAL A 236 -8.92 30.72 10.62
CA VAL A 236 -9.89 31.15 11.65
C VAL A 236 -9.50 30.63 13.04
N VAL A 237 -8.92 29.43 13.10
CA VAL A 237 -8.59 28.75 14.36
C VAL A 237 -7.11 28.38 14.38
N GLU A 238 -6.43 28.67 15.49
CA GLU A 238 -5.09 28.14 15.74
C GLU A 238 -5.17 26.72 16.30
N ILE A 239 -4.50 25.76 15.64
CA ILE A 239 -4.58 24.34 15.98
C ILE A 239 -3.28 23.91 16.65
N SER A 240 -3.35 23.68 17.96
CA SER A 240 -2.29 22.99 18.71
C SER A 240 -2.64 21.53 18.86
N CYS A 241 -1.86 20.66 18.22
CA CYS A 241 -1.89 19.21 18.41
C CYS A 241 -0.44 18.74 18.57
N PRO A 242 -0.06 18.14 19.71
CA PRO A 242 1.29 17.60 19.88
C PRO A 242 1.54 16.43 18.92
N PRO A 243 2.80 16.03 18.70
CA PRO A 243 3.13 14.86 17.87
C PRO A 243 2.38 13.62 18.36
N ALA A 244 1.64 12.99 17.45
CA ALA A 244 0.93 11.74 17.72
C ALA A 244 1.91 10.55 17.78
N PRO A 245 1.51 9.42 18.39
CA PRO A 245 2.32 8.21 18.41
C PRO A 245 2.73 7.74 17.01
N ASP A 246 4.03 7.51 16.82
CA ASP A 246 4.57 6.78 15.67
C ASP A 246 5.09 5.41 16.12
N ALA A 247 4.74 4.40 15.32
CA ALA A 247 5.10 3.01 15.52
C ALA A 247 6.21 2.54 14.56
N GLY A 248 6.84 3.47 13.84
CA GLY A 248 8.00 3.26 12.97
C GLY A 248 7.66 2.67 11.59
N GLY A 249 6.39 2.67 11.20
CA GLY A 249 5.94 2.52 9.81
C GLY A 249 5.96 1.15 9.15
N CYS A 250 6.24 0.05 9.87
CA CYS A 250 6.12 -1.28 9.28
C CYS A 250 5.58 -2.32 10.27
N ALA A 251 4.49 -2.98 9.87
CA ALA A 251 3.88 -4.14 10.55
C ALA A 251 4.23 -5.49 9.88
N CYS A 252 5.47 -5.64 9.40
CA CYS A 252 5.98 -6.91 8.85
C CYS A 252 6.84 -7.69 9.84
N GLY A 253 6.87 -7.29 11.12
CA GLY A 253 7.72 -7.93 12.12
C GLY A 253 9.20 -7.61 11.89
N THR A 254 10.05 -8.62 12.03
CA THR A 254 11.50 -8.56 11.82
C THR A 254 11.87 -8.27 10.35
N GLU A 255 11.09 -8.82 9.42
CA GLU A 255 11.22 -8.69 7.97
C GLU A 255 10.61 -7.36 7.48
N ARG A 256 11.06 -6.25 8.08
CA ARG A 256 10.58 -4.89 7.78
C ARG A 256 10.78 -4.56 6.29
N CYS A 257 9.71 -4.06 5.66
CA CYS A 257 9.76 -3.51 4.32
C CYS A 257 10.74 -2.32 4.27
N GLY A 258 11.52 -2.18 3.20
CA GLY A 258 12.33 -0.98 2.95
C GLY A 258 11.53 0.19 2.35
N GLY A 259 10.25 -0.02 2.06
CA GLY A 259 9.38 0.88 1.29
C GLY A 259 8.74 0.13 0.12
N ASN A 260 7.54 -0.42 0.32
CA ASN A 260 6.73 -1.03 -0.73
C ASN A 260 6.01 0.06 -1.53
N TYR A 261 6.77 0.75 -2.38
CA TYR A 261 6.21 1.79 -3.24
C TYR A 261 5.21 1.23 -4.26
N GLY A 262 4.22 2.01 -4.66
CA GLY A 262 3.42 1.70 -5.85
C GLY A 262 1.92 1.99 -5.82
N TRP A 263 1.46 2.94 -4.99
CA TRP A 263 0.14 3.51 -5.20
C TRP A 263 0.13 4.39 -6.45
N ASP A 264 -0.97 4.31 -7.20
CA ASP A 264 -1.31 5.20 -8.31
C ASP A 264 -2.81 5.53 -8.37
N GLY A 265 -3.58 5.08 -7.38
CA GLY A 265 -5.02 5.27 -7.39
C GLY A 265 -5.66 4.79 -6.10
N MET A 266 -6.94 5.06 -5.97
CA MET A 266 -7.83 4.46 -4.98
C MET A 266 -7.85 2.93 -5.11
N HIS A 267 -8.21 2.28 -4.03
CA HIS A 267 -8.39 0.85 -3.98
C HIS A 267 -9.42 0.43 -5.03
N PRO A 268 -9.14 -0.58 -5.89
CA PRO A 268 -10.05 -0.95 -6.99
C PRO A 268 -11.40 -1.49 -6.50
N GLY A 269 -11.48 -1.92 -5.25
CA GLY A 269 -12.75 -2.27 -4.59
C GLY A 269 -13.58 -1.08 -4.11
N LEU A 270 -13.06 0.16 -4.09
CA LEU A 270 -13.76 1.35 -3.61
C LEU A 270 -14.70 1.91 -4.69
N SER A 271 -15.97 2.11 -4.35
CA SER A 271 -16.99 2.61 -5.28
C SER A 271 -16.94 4.14 -5.41
N ILE A 272 -16.51 4.62 -6.57
CA ILE A 272 -16.61 6.02 -7.01
C ILE A 272 -17.99 6.20 -7.66
N ALA A 273 -18.82 7.10 -7.13
CA ALA A 273 -20.13 7.43 -7.67
C ALA A 273 -20.09 8.73 -8.50
N ASP A 274 -21.03 8.89 -9.45
CA ASP A 274 -21.14 10.09 -10.29
C ASP A 274 -21.37 11.38 -9.51
N THR A 275 -21.86 11.28 -8.26
CA THR A 275 -22.14 12.40 -7.35
C THR A 275 -20.96 12.78 -6.45
N ASP A 276 -19.87 12.00 -6.47
CA ASP A 276 -18.70 12.24 -5.63
C ASP A 276 -17.82 13.38 -6.16
N TRP A 277 -16.92 13.86 -5.31
CA TRP A 277 -15.97 14.93 -5.60
C TRP A 277 -14.55 14.42 -5.39
N MET A 278 -13.59 14.83 -6.24
CA MET A 278 -12.17 14.48 -6.08
C MET A 278 -11.25 15.69 -5.86
N PRO A 279 -11.31 16.32 -4.67
CA PRO A 279 -10.40 17.40 -4.29
C PRO A 279 -9.09 16.89 -3.69
N ASP A 280 -8.01 17.65 -3.85
CA ASP A 280 -6.69 17.37 -3.26
C ASP A 280 -6.04 18.60 -2.58
N THR A 281 -6.63 19.79 -2.72
CA THR A 281 -6.12 20.98 -2.03
C THR A 281 -7.07 21.47 -0.93
N GLN A 282 -6.50 22.15 0.07
CA GLN A 282 -7.29 22.84 1.12
C GLN A 282 -8.31 23.81 0.50
N ALA A 283 -7.93 24.48 -0.59
CA ALA A 283 -8.76 25.45 -1.29
C ALA A 283 -9.93 24.78 -2.03
N GLU A 284 -9.70 23.62 -2.67
CA GLU A 284 -10.76 22.84 -3.33
C GLU A 284 -11.80 22.34 -2.34
N VAL A 285 -11.37 21.70 -1.23
CA VAL A 285 -12.29 21.25 -0.18
C VAL A 285 -13.03 22.45 0.42
N TYR A 286 -12.35 23.56 0.71
CA TYR A 286 -12.99 24.76 1.26
C TYR A 286 -13.99 25.39 0.28
N ALA A 287 -13.69 25.42 -1.03
CA ALA A 287 -14.61 25.91 -2.06
C ALA A 287 -15.88 25.05 -2.12
N LEU A 288 -15.74 23.73 -2.06
CA LEU A 288 -16.87 22.81 -2.01
C LEU A 288 -17.69 22.99 -0.73
N CYS A 289 -17.04 23.17 0.43
CA CYS A 289 -17.72 23.50 1.68
C CYS A 289 -18.53 24.80 1.58
N GLN A 290 -17.98 25.85 0.97
CA GLN A 290 -18.70 27.11 0.74
C GLN A 290 -19.89 26.92 -0.20
N GLN A 291 -19.69 26.27 -1.35
CA GLN A 291 -20.75 26.06 -2.35
C GLN A 291 -21.91 25.18 -1.84
N ARG A 292 -21.61 24.17 -1.02
CA ARG A 292 -22.60 23.23 -0.46
C ARG A 292 -23.10 23.62 0.94
N GLY A 293 -22.58 24.70 1.52
CA GLY A 293 -22.94 25.14 2.88
C GLY A 293 -22.50 24.18 4.00
N LEU A 294 -21.48 23.35 3.75
CA LEU A 294 -20.99 22.34 4.69
C LEU A 294 -20.39 23.01 5.93
N THR A 295 -20.72 22.45 7.09
CA THR A 295 -20.22 22.89 8.41
C THR A 295 -19.40 21.82 9.09
N HIS A 296 -19.71 20.54 8.80
CA HIS A 296 -19.09 19.37 9.40
C HIS A 296 -18.36 18.53 8.35
N LEU A 297 -17.22 17.98 8.75
CA LEU A 297 -16.41 17.09 7.92
C LEU A 297 -16.07 15.82 8.71
N ILE A 298 -16.62 14.69 8.29
CA ILE A 298 -16.32 13.36 8.82
C ILE A 298 -15.17 12.77 8.00
N TYR A 299 -14.07 12.43 8.65
CA TYR A 299 -12.89 11.84 8.02
C TYR A 299 -12.90 10.32 8.15
N VAL A 300 -12.65 9.65 7.02
CA VAL A 300 -12.39 8.21 6.90
C VAL A 300 -11.10 8.01 6.09
N GLY A 301 -10.51 6.81 6.14
CA GLY A 301 -9.35 6.45 5.33
C GLY A 301 -8.03 6.45 6.12
N PHE A 302 -6.91 6.67 5.43
CA PHE A 302 -5.60 6.26 5.92
C PHE A 302 -4.49 7.30 5.69
N HIS A 303 -3.38 7.31 6.44
CA HIS A 303 -3.23 6.77 7.78
C HIS A 303 -3.46 7.87 8.83
N THR A 304 -4.13 7.55 9.94
CA THR A 304 -4.75 8.51 10.87
C THR A 304 -3.84 9.69 11.24
N GLN A 305 -2.62 9.42 11.74
CA GLN A 305 -1.69 10.45 12.20
C GLN A 305 -0.79 11.07 11.12
N VAL A 306 -0.93 10.65 9.86
CA VAL A 306 -0.08 11.12 8.77
C VAL A 306 -0.90 11.94 7.79
N CYS A 307 -1.72 11.27 6.97
CA CYS A 307 -2.44 11.92 5.88
C CYS A 307 -3.67 12.67 6.38
N LEU A 308 -4.52 12.00 7.17
CA LEU A 308 -5.69 12.60 7.81
C LEU A 308 -5.30 13.76 8.73
N LEU A 309 -4.13 13.71 9.39
CA LEU A 309 -3.62 14.83 10.18
C LEU A 309 -3.08 15.98 9.33
N GLY A 310 -2.16 15.66 8.41
CA GLY A 310 -1.10 16.58 7.98
C GLY A 310 -1.20 17.10 6.55
N LYS A 311 -1.90 16.38 5.65
CA LYS A 311 -2.05 16.77 4.23
C LYS A 311 -2.93 18.03 4.08
N PRO A 312 -2.90 18.74 2.93
CA PRO A 312 -3.63 20.00 2.75
C PRO A 312 -5.15 19.92 2.98
N MET A 313 -5.77 18.77 2.69
CA MET A 313 -7.19 18.50 2.93
C MET A 313 -7.49 17.86 4.30
N GLY A 314 -6.47 17.63 5.12
CA GLY A 314 -6.56 16.92 6.40
C GLY A 314 -7.22 17.74 7.53
N LEU A 315 -7.53 17.03 8.61
CA LEU A 315 -8.17 17.52 9.85
C LEU A 315 -7.58 18.84 10.34
N ARG A 316 -6.24 18.93 10.45
CA ARG A 316 -5.57 20.15 10.95
C ARG A 316 -5.82 21.35 10.05
N ALA A 317 -5.76 21.16 8.74
CA ALA A 317 -5.92 22.22 7.76
C ALA A 317 -7.38 22.70 7.71
N MET A 318 -8.35 21.80 7.60
CA MET A 318 -9.76 22.18 7.53
C MET A 318 -10.30 22.70 8.87
N LYS A 319 -9.84 22.18 10.02
CA LYS A 319 -10.19 22.75 11.32
C LYS A 319 -9.62 24.16 11.51
N SER A 320 -8.41 24.43 10.98
CA SER A 320 -7.86 25.80 10.98
C SER A 320 -8.68 26.78 10.13
N ALA A 321 -9.41 26.29 9.13
CA ALA A 321 -10.35 27.06 8.31
C ALA A 321 -11.76 27.21 8.94
N GLY A 322 -11.97 26.72 10.17
CA GLY A 322 -13.22 26.87 10.92
C GLY A 322 -14.26 25.76 10.73
N LEU A 323 -13.93 24.67 10.03
CA LEU A 323 -14.85 23.54 9.84
C LEU A 323 -14.84 22.61 11.06
N GLN A 324 -16.01 22.09 11.44
CA GLN A 324 -16.13 21.09 12.51
C GLN A 324 -15.66 19.74 11.99
N CYS A 325 -14.43 19.38 12.36
CA CYS A 325 -13.76 18.18 11.89
C CYS A 325 -13.95 17.02 12.89
N ILE A 326 -14.45 15.90 12.38
CA ILE A 326 -14.80 14.68 13.11
C ILE A 326 -14.01 13.52 12.49
N LEU A 327 -13.43 12.62 13.30
CA LEU A 327 -12.82 11.37 12.82
C LEU A 327 -13.78 10.19 13.04
N ALA A 328 -14.10 9.42 12.00
CA ALA A 328 -14.75 8.12 12.20
C ALA A 328 -13.71 7.12 12.72
N ARG A 329 -13.67 6.90 14.04
CA ARG A 329 -12.63 6.09 14.72
C ARG A 329 -12.60 4.64 14.28
N ASP A 330 -13.73 4.14 13.79
CA ASP A 330 -13.88 2.80 13.23
C ASP A 330 -13.47 2.74 11.75
N MET A 331 -13.43 3.84 11.01
CA MET A 331 -13.14 3.89 9.56
C MET A 331 -11.71 4.36 9.23
N THR A 332 -10.74 4.09 10.12
CA THR A 332 -9.35 4.58 9.99
C THR A 332 -8.32 3.56 10.50
N ASP A 333 -7.08 3.64 10.00
CA ASP A 333 -5.93 2.85 10.46
C ASP A 333 -4.71 3.75 10.66
N ALA A 334 -4.00 3.60 11.77
CA ALA A 334 -2.79 4.38 12.02
C ALA A 334 -1.59 3.91 11.18
N HIS A 335 -0.60 4.77 11.01
CA HIS A 335 0.69 4.44 10.40
C HIS A 335 1.34 3.33 11.25
N PRO A 336 1.50 2.10 10.74
CA PRO A 336 1.45 0.93 11.61
C PRO A 336 2.83 0.51 12.10
N GLY A 337 2.87 -0.17 13.23
CA GLY A 337 4.02 -0.91 13.70
C GLY A 337 3.59 -2.19 14.41
N TYR A 338 4.55 -3.06 14.66
CA TYR A 338 4.27 -4.38 15.21
C TYR A 338 5.45 -4.86 16.06
N ASN A 339 5.18 -5.17 17.32
CA ASN A 339 6.13 -5.78 18.23
C ASN A 339 5.38 -6.74 19.18
N PRO A 340 5.16 -8.00 18.77
CA PRO A 340 4.34 -8.95 19.53
C PRO A 340 4.97 -9.32 20.88
N ALA A 341 6.30 -9.24 21.03
CA ALA A 341 6.99 -9.44 22.31
C ALA A 341 6.62 -8.37 23.35
N ARG A 342 6.12 -7.20 22.91
CA ARG A 342 5.55 -6.14 23.76
C ARG A 342 4.02 -6.08 23.70
N GLN A 343 3.37 -7.12 23.15
CA GLN A 343 1.93 -7.16 22.85
C GLN A 343 1.44 -5.96 22.01
N PHE A 344 2.34 -5.36 21.21
CA PHE A 344 2.05 -4.15 20.46
C PHE A 344 1.63 -4.49 19.02
N THR A 345 0.38 -4.19 18.68
CA THR A 345 -0.25 -4.47 17.39
C THR A 345 -0.61 -3.19 16.64
N PRO A 346 -0.84 -3.25 15.31
CA PRO A 346 -1.33 -2.10 14.54
C PRO A 346 -2.70 -1.59 15.01
N ASP A 347 -3.58 -2.47 15.51
CA ASP A 347 -4.88 -2.08 16.06
C ASP A 347 -4.70 -1.30 17.37
N LEU A 348 -3.85 -1.76 18.30
CA LEU A 348 -3.51 -1.02 19.53
C LEU A 348 -2.89 0.35 19.23
N ASN A 349 -2.03 0.43 18.21
CA ASN A 349 -1.48 1.71 17.77
C ASN A 349 -2.57 2.65 17.22
N THR A 350 -3.56 2.10 16.52
CA THR A 350 -4.70 2.87 15.99
C THR A 350 -5.57 3.39 17.11
N GLU A 351 -5.86 2.58 18.12
CA GLU A 351 -6.54 3.00 19.35
C GLU A 351 -5.78 4.15 20.03
N GLN A 352 -4.48 4.02 20.27
CA GLN A 352 -3.65 5.05 20.90
C GLN A 352 -3.61 6.37 20.11
N VAL A 353 -3.59 6.30 18.78
CA VAL A 353 -3.65 7.49 17.89
C VAL A 353 -5.03 8.13 17.89
N VAL A 354 -6.10 7.34 17.94
CA VAL A 354 -7.48 7.84 18.12
C VAL A 354 -7.62 8.55 19.47
N GLU A 355 -7.13 7.97 20.56
CA GLU A 355 -7.15 8.62 21.89
C GLU A 355 -6.36 9.94 21.91
N HIS A 356 -5.25 10.02 21.17
CA HIS A 356 -4.48 11.26 21.00
C HIS A 356 -5.30 12.34 20.29
N PHE A 357 -6.05 11.96 19.25
CA PHE A 357 -6.89 12.88 18.49
C PHE A 357 -8.07 13.38 19.34
N GLU A 358 -8.68 12.49 20.13
CA GLU A 358 -9.78 12.83 21.05
C GLU A 358 -9.39 13.84 22.13
N LYS A 359 -8.11 13.83 22.55
CA LYS A 359 -7.55 14.80 23.52
C LYS A 359 -7.13 16.13 22.89
N HIS A 360 -6.68 16.13 21.64
CA HIS A 360 -5.88 17.24 21.12
C HIS A 360 -6.30 17.81 19.75
N LEU A 361 -7.14 17.12 18.97
CA LEU A 361 -7.41 17.49 17.59
C LEU A 361 -8.89 17.55 17.23
N ALA A 362 -9.65 16.48 17.46
CA ALA A 362 -10.99 16.30 16.89
C ALA A 362 -11.84 15.37 17.76
N SER A 363 -13.15 15.60 17.78
CA SER A 363 -14.10 14.60 18.27
C SER A 363 -14.15 13.41 17.30
N THR A 364 -14.54 12.23 17.80
CA THR A 364 -14.68 11.02 17.02
C THR A 364 -16.12 10.51 17.01
N ILE A 365 -16.48 9.74 15.98
CA ILE A 365 -17.73 8.95 15.92
C ILE A 365 -17.41 7.50 15.61
N ASP A 366 -18.30 6.60 16.01
CA ASP A 366 -18.39 5.24 15.46
C ASP A 366 -19.45 5.28 14.37
N LEU A 367 -19.01 5.43 13.11
CA LEU A 367 -19.89 5.70 11.98
C LEU A 367 -20.82 4.50 11.70
N GLN A 368 -20.35 3.28 11.94
CA GLN A 368 -21.19 2.09 11.90
C GLN A 368 -22.32 2.16 12.94
N ALA A 369 -22.04 2.58 14.18
CA ALA A 369 -23.06 2.71 15.22
C ALA A 369 -24.08 3.83 14.92
N GLU A 370 -23.63 4.97 14.35
CA GLU A 370 -24.52 6.02 13.85
C GLU A 370 -25.49 5.47 12.80
N LEU A 371 -24.96 4.83 11.76
CA LEU A 371 -25.77 4.28 10.66
C LEU A 371 -26.67 3.14 11.11
N THR A 372 -26.25 2.34 12.10
CA THR A 372 -27.08 1.30 12.73
C THR A 372 -28.28 1.92 13.44
N ARG A 373 -28.09 3.00 14.21
CA ARG A 373 -29.20 3.72 14.88
C ARG A 373 -30.19 4.35 13.89
N LEU A 374 -29.74 4.69 12.69
CA LEU A 374 -30.58 5.19 11.60
C LEU A 374 -31.27 4.08 10.79
N GLY A 375 -31.08 2.80 11.14
CA GLY A 375 -31.64 1.66 10.41
C GLY A 375 -30.97 1.41 9.04
N ARG A 376 -29.81 2.02 8.80
CA ARG A 376 -29.07 2.02 7.52
C ARG A 376 -27.93 1.01 7.47
N TRP A 377 -27.52 0.48 8.62
CA TRP A 377 -26.51 -0.55 8.73
C TRP A 377 -27.06 -1.74 9.49
N ASN A 378 -26.95 -2.95 8.91
CA ASN A 378 -27.24 -4.19 9.63
C ASN A 378 -25.94 -4.74 10.25
N PRO A 379 -25.74 -4.65 11.58
CA PRO A 379 -24.49 -5.06 12.22
C PRO A 379 -24.26 -6.58 12.21
N ALA A 380 -25.26 -7.38 11.82
CA ALA A 380 -25.09 -8.82 11.57
C ALA A 380 -24.44 -9.13 10.21
N THR A 381 -24.21 -8.13 9.34
CA THR A 381 -23.56 -8.31 8.03
C THR A 381 -22.04 -8.34 8.22
N PRO A 382 -21.34 -9.45 7.93
CA PRO A 382 -19.89 -9.54 8.09
C PRO A 382 -19.18 -8.81 6.93
N LEU A 383 -18.83 -7.53 7.13
CA LEU A 383 -18.05 -6.75 6.17
C LEU A 383 -16.53 -6.79 6.45
N ASP A 384 -16.15 -6.79 7.72
CA ASP A 384 -14.76 -6.87 8.19
C ASP A 384 -14.22 -8.30 8.08
N PRO A 385 -13.00 -8.51 7.55
CA PRO A 385 -12.29 -9.78 7.64
C PRO A 385 -11.46 -9.88 8.92
N VAL A 386 -11.02 -11.10 9.29
CA VAL A 386 -10.05 -11.29 10.38
C VAL A 386 -8.71 -10.66 10.01
N ARG A 387 -8.27 -9.63 10.73
CA ARG A 387 -7.01 -8.95 10.40
C ARG A 387 -5.82 -9.82 10.78
N VAL A 388 -4.86 -9.95 9.87
CA VAL A 388 -3.64 -10.74 10.07
C VAL A 388 -2.44 -9.79 10.16
N THR A 389 -1.51 -10.02 11.08
CA THR A 389 -0.27 -9.25 11.16
C THR A 389 0.91 -10.12 11.62
N PRO A 390 1.99 -10.24 10.84
CA PRO A 390 2.18 -9.72 9.48
C PRO A 390 1.23 -10.34 8.46
N TRP A 391 0.85 -9.60 7.42
CA TRP A 391 0.03 -10.13 6.33
C TRP A 391 0.92 -10.43 5.11
N GLY A 392 0.84 -11.65 4.59
CA GLY A 392 1.35 -12.01 3.28
C GLY A 392 0.26 -12.73 2.49
N THR A 393 0.11 -12.44 1.21
CA THR A 393 -0.89 -13.06 0.32
C THR A 393 -0.20 -13.94 -0.73
N HIS A 394 -0.94 -14.71 -1.53
CA HIS A 394 -0.35 -15.44 -2.65
C HIS A 394 0.44 -14.53 -3.62
N ALA A 395 -0.10 -13.35 -3.93
CA ALA A 395 0.56 -12.38 -4.81
C ALA A 395 1.71 -11.59 -4.14
N ARG A 396 1.71 -11.49 -2.80
CA ARG A 396 2.74 -10.79 -1.99
C ARG A 396 3.04 -11.57 -0.70
N PRO A 397 3.75 -12.71 -0.78
CA PRO A 397 3.90 -13.63 0.34
C PRO A 397 4.69 -13.06 1.52
N HIS A 398 4.55 -13.69 2.68
CA HIS A 398 5.38 -13.40 3.84
C HIS A 398 6.57 -14.36 3.92
N LEU A 399 7.69 -13.93 3.34
CA LEU A 399 8.96 -14.62 3.45
C LEU A 399 9.61 -14.32 4.81
N PHE A 400 10.14 -15.33 5.49
CA PHE A 400 10.83 -15.22 6.80
C PHE A 400 12.01 -16.20 6.90
N GLU A 401 13.02 -15.92 7.73
CA GLU A 401 14.22 -16.78 7.80
C GLU A 401 14.15 -17.88 8.88
N LYS A 402 13.78 -17.51 10.11
CA LYS A 402 13.79 -18.41 11.26
C LYS A 402 12.38 -18.81 11.65
N GLU A 403 11.61 -17.82 12.06
CA GLU A 403 10.25 -17.91 12.55
C GLU A 403 9.58 -16.54 12.42
N VAL A 404 8.25 -16.51 12.37
CA VAL A 404 7.46 -15.28 12.43
C VAL A 404 6.31 -15.45 13.41
N VAL A 405 6.11 -14.45 14.27
CA VAL A 405 4.98 -14.39 15.20
C VAL A 405 3.84 -13.64 14.53
N VAL A 406 2.67 -14.27 14.45
CA VAL A 406 1.47 -13.73 13.80
C VAL A 406 0.38 -13.47 14.83
N THR A 407 -0.14 -12.24 14.88
CA THR A 407 -1.35 -11.89 15.64
C THR A 407 -2.57 -11.77 14.74
N LEU A 408 -3.71 -12.21 15.25
CA LEU A 408 -5.02 -12.08 14.64
C LEU A 408 -5.89 -11.13 15.46
N THR A 409 -6.67 -10.26 14.81
CA THR A 409 -7.58 -9.32 15.47
C THR A 409 -8.90 -9.18 14.71
N THR A 410 -9.97 -8.90 15.47
CA THR A 410 -11.28 -8.49 14.94
C THR A 410 -11.82 -7.33 15.76
N PRO A 411 -11.24 -6.12 15.64
CA PRO A 411 -11.47 -5.01 16.58
C PRO A 411 -12.95 -4.59 16.67
N PHE A 412 -13.72 -4.72 15.58
CA PHE A 412 -15.14 -4.37 15.53
C PHE A 412 -16.08 -5.55 15.81
N GLN A 413 -15.55 -6.73 16.15
CA GLN A 413 -16.33 -7.91 16.53
C GLN A 413 -15.94 -8.37 17.93
N ALA A 414 -16.23 -7.53 18.93
CA ALA A 414 -16.02 -7.84 20.33
C ALA A 414 -16.68 -9.19 20.70
N GLY A 415 -15.95 -10.00 21.49
CA GLY A 415 -16.39 -11.32 21.92
C GLY A 415 -16.53 -12.38 20.81
N ALA A 416 -16.00 -12.15 19.61
CA ALA A 416 -15.94 -13.18 18.57
C ALA A 416 -14.76 -14.15 18.81
N GLU A 417 -14.97 -15.43 18.53
CA GLU A 417 -13.95 -16.47 18.55
C GLU A 417 -13.26 -16.55 17.19
N ILE A 418 -11.98 -16.16 17.12
CA ILE A 418 -11.17 -16.31 15.92
C ILE A 418 -10.69 -17.76 15.80
N ARG A 419 -11.05 -18.44 14.71
CA ARG A 419 -10.65 -19.80 14.37
C ARG A 419 -9.71 -19.78 13.16
N TYR A 420 -8.69 -20.63 13.15
CA TYR A 420 -7.67 -20.63 12.09
C TYR A 420 -7.15 -22.03 11.71
N THR A 421 -6.51 -22.09 10.55
CA THR A 421 -5.81 -23.25 10.00
C THR A 421 -4.44 -22.82 9.43
N LEU A 422 -3.50 -23.77 9.29
CA LEU A 422 -2.13 -23.54 8.80
C LEU A 422 -1.77 -24.38 7.55
N ASP A 423 -2.73 -25.16 7.06
CA ASP A 423 -2.64 -26.06 5.91
C ASP A 423 -3.47 -25.60 4.70
N GLY A 424 -4.17 -24.47 4.80
CA GLY A 424 -5.07 -23.93 3.77
C GLY A 424 -6.50 -24.48 3.79
N THR A 425 -6.85 -25.34 4.75
CA THR A 425 -8.24 -25.82 4.92
C THR A 425 -9.16 -24.73 5.49
N GLU A 426 -10.46 -24.85 5.26
CA GLU A 426 -11.41 -23.81 5.69
C GLU A 426 -11.63 -23.79 7.20
N PRO A 427 -11.45 -22.64 7.88
CA PRO A 427 -11.71 -22.54 9.31
C PRO A 427 -13.21 -22.69 9.61
N ASN A 428 -13.51 -23.59 10.54
CA ASN A 428 -14.87 -23.84 11.05
C ASN A 428 -14.86 -23.78 12.60
N PRO A 429 -16.01 -23.87 13.29
CA PRO A 429 -16.07 -23.86 14.75
C PRO A 429 -15.30 -25.00 15.46
N GLY A 430 -14.89 -26.05 14.74
CA GLY A 430 -13.98 -27.10 15.23
C GLY A 430 -12.49 -26.82 15.02
N SER A 431 -12.11 -25.82 14.21
CA SER A 431 -10.71 -25.47 13.93
C SER A 431 -10.02 -24.83 15.15
N LEU A 432 -8.69 -24.66 15.07
CA LEU A 432 -7.87 -24.14 16.17
C LEU A 432 -8.36 -22.75 16.62
N LEU A 433 -8.63 -22.60 17.91
CA LEU A 433 -9.04 -21.34 18.52
C LEU A 433 -7.83 -20.47 18.83
N TYR A 434 -7.79 -19.27 18.28
CA TYR A 434 -6.76 -18.28 18.55
C TYR A 434 -6.93 -17.71 19.97
N ARG A 435 -5.91 -17.93 20.81
CA ARG A 435 -5.86 -17.43 22.20
C ARG A 435 -4.60 -16.61 22.51
N GLN A 436 -3.57 -16.75 21.68
CA GLN A 436 -2.26 -16.12 21.83
C GLN A 436 -1.60 -16.02 20.44
N PRO A 437 -0.58 -15.17 20.26
CA PRO A 437 0.13 -15.05 18.99
C PRO A 437 0.65 -16.39 18.47
N ILE A 438 0.51 -16.64 17.18
CA ILE A 438 0.87 -17.90 16.51
C ILE A 438 2.34 -17.82 16.11
N LEU A 439 3.15 -18.79 16.55
CA LEU A 439 4.54 -18.92 16.09
C LEU A 439 4.60 -19.82 14.86
N ILE A 440 4.93 -19.24 13.70
CA ILE A 440 5.12 -19.98 12.45
C ILE A 440 6.62 -20.21 12.24
N THR A 441 7.04 -21.48 12.29
CA THR A 441 8.45 -21.89 12.14
C THR A 441 8.76 -22.58 10.80
N ASN A 442 7.73 -22.89 9.99
CA ASN A 442 7.81 -23.55 8.68
C ASN A 442 6.84 -22.90 7.69
N THR A 443 7.01 -23.16 6.39
CA THR A 443 6.08 -22.69 5.35
C THR A 443 4.65 -23.15 5.65
N ALA A 444 3.69 -22.23 5.58
CA ALA A 444 2.30 -22.45 5.99
C ALA A 444 1.31 -21.69 5.10
N SER A 445 0.16 -22.32 4.84
CA SER A 445 -0.99 -21.68 4.17
C SER A 445 -2.03 -21.37 5.22
N PHE A 446 -2.15 -20.09 5.56
CA PHE A 446 -2.98 -19.62 6.66
C PHE A 446 -4.39 -19.25 6.19
N ARG A 447 -5.42 -19.69 6.91
CA ARG A 447 -6.78 -19.14 6.81
C ARG A 447 -7.32 -18.86 8.21
N ALA A 448 -8.13 -17.81 8.36
CA ALA A 448 -8.86 -17.54 9.61
C ALA A 448 -10.23 -16.89 9.37
N ALA A 449 -11.18 -17.23 10.23
CA ALA A 449 -12.53 -16.68 10.28
C ALA A 449 -12.94 -16.44 11.75
N ALA A 450 -13.93 -15.60 12.00
CA ALA A 450 -14.40 -15.35 13.37
C ALA A 450 -15.88 -15.69 13.53
N PHE A 451 -16.20 -16.34 14.65
CA PHE A 451 -17.51 -16.92 14.93
C PHE A 451 -18.09 -16.37 16.24
N ARG A 452 -19.42 -16.28 16.33
CA ARG A 452 -20.15 -15.97 17.57
C ARG A 452 -21.37 -16.89 17.65
N LYS A 453 -21.37 -17.85 18.59
CA LYS A 453 -22.38 -18.93 18.66
C LYS A 453 -22.51 -19.65 17.29
N ASP A 454 -21.37 -20.12 16.78
CA ASP A 454 -21.21 -20.82 15.49
C ASP A 454 -21.59 -20.04 14.22
N LEU A 455 -22.15 -18.82 14.34
CA LEU A 455 -22.41 -17.92 13.21
C LEU A 455 -21.14 -17.15 12.84
N LEU A 456 -20.86 -17.06 11.54
CA LEU A 456 -19.77 -16.26 10.98
C LEU A 456 -20.04 -14.76 11.19
N VAL A 457 -19.14 -14.04 11.88
CA VAL A 457 -19.27 -12.60 12.19
C VAL A 457 -18.14 -11.74 11.63
N ALA A 458 -17.08 -12.34 11.11
CA ALA A 458 -16.07 -11.68 10.29
C ALA A 458 -15.82 -12.52 9.03
N ARG A 459 -15.54 -11.86 7.91
CA ARG A 459 -15.13 -12.53 6.67
C ARG A 459 -13.85 -13.31 6.89
N GLU A 460 -13.69 -14.37 6.11
CA GLU A 460 -12.46 -15.13 6.09
C GLU A 460 -11.30 -14.29 5.56
N SER A 461 -10.13 -14.46 6.18
CA SER A 461 -8.84 -13.98 5.70
C SER A 461 -7.93 -15.13 5.33
N GLN A 462 -7.15 -14.92 4.28
CA GLN A 462 -6.14 -15.86 3.80
C GLN A 462 -4.75 -15.23 3.89
N GLY A 463 -3.73 -16.06 4.01
CA GLY A 463 -2.35 -15.64 3.90
C GLY A 463 -1.37 -16.77 3.65
N VAL A 464 -0.16 -16.43 3.22
CA VAL A 464 0.88 -17.41 2.90
C VAL A 464 2.22 -16.98 3.48
N PHE A 465 2.82 -17.88 4.24
CA PHE A 465 4.11 -17.69 4.91
C PHE A 465 5.11 -18.69 4.33
N TYR A 466 6.26 -18.21 3.85
CA TYR A 466 7.31 -19.05 3.28
C TYR A 466 8.58 -18.93 4.11
N LYS A 467 9.06 -20.06 4.63
CA LYS A 467 10.40 -20.11 5.24
C LYS A 467 11.44 -20.07 4.12
N LEU A 468 12.43 -19.19 4.23
CA LEU A 468 13.58 -19.23 3.33
C LEU A 468 14.37 -20.53 3.52
N PRO A 469 14.87 -21.14 2.44
CA PRO A 469 15.92 -22.14 2.54
C PRO A 469 17.19 -21.59 3.22
N PRO A 470 18.08 -22.47 3.70
CA PRO A 470 19.39 -22.07 4.21
C PRO A 470 20.15 -21.21 3.19
N THR A 471 21.01 -20.30 3.67
CA THR A 471 21.92 -19.55 2.79
C THR A 471 22.84 -20.53 2.07
N PRO A 472 22.80 -20.63 0.73
CA PRO A 472 23.66 -21.55 0.01
C PRO A 472 25.12 -21.08 0.09
N PRO A 473 26.10 -22.00 -0.01
CA PRO A 473 27.49 -21.63 -0.23
C PRO A 473 27.65 -20.91 -1.58
N ARG A 474 28.76 -20.18 -1.76
CA ARG A 474 29.11 -19.60 -3.06
C ARG A 474 29.42 -20.72 -4.06
N PRO A 475 29.05 -20.56 -5.35
CA PRO A 475 29.37 -21.55 -6.37
C PRO A 475 30.88 -21.62 -6.61
N GLU A 476 31.37 -22.84 -6.80
CA GLU A 476 32.77 -23.13 -7.17
C GLU A 476 32.97 -23.00 -8.69
N ALA A 477 31.93 -23.33 -9.46
CA ALA A 477 31.82 -23.03 -10.89
C ALA A 477 30.69 -22.02 -11.12
N PRO A 478 30.98 -20.71 -11.26
CA PRO A 478 29.98 -19.69 -11.54
C PRO A 478 29.24 -19.96 -12.85
N LEU A 479 27.91 -19.80 -12.82
CA LEU A 479 27.07 -19.94 -14.01
C LEU A 479 27.46 -18.96 -15.12
N THR A 480 27.99 -17.80 -14.73
CA THR A 480 28.37 -16.72 -15.62
C THR A 480 29.59 -17.04 -16.49
N ASP A 481 30.36 -18.07 -16.16
CA ASP A 481 31.48 -18.57 -16.97
C ASP A 481 31.05 -19.67 -17.95
N LEU A 482 29.75 -20.01 -17.99
CA LEU A 482 29.14 -20.90 -18.96
C LEU A 482 28.38 -20.11 -20.05
N THR A 483 28.32 -20.69 -21.24
CA THR A 483 27.46 -20.20 -22.33
C THR A 483 26.17 -21.03 -22.35
N PRO A 484 24.98 -20.42 -22.37
CA PRO A 484 23.73 -21.17 -22.47
C PRO A 484 23.58 -21.76 -23.87
N VAL A 485 23.25 -23.06 -23.96
CA VAL A 485 22.96 -23.76 -25.23
C VAL A 485 21.59 -23.39 -25.80
N ARG A 486 20.69 -22.86 -24.97
CA ARG A 486 19.43 -22.25 -25.39
C ARG A 486 19.12 -21.05 -24.52
N ASN A 487 18.68 -19.98 -25.15
CA ASN A 487 18.19 -18.77 -24.50
C ASN A 487 16.84 -18.38 -25.11
N VAL A 488 15.82 -18.28 -24.29
CA VAL A 488 14.50 -17.74 -24.65
C VAL A 488 14.26 -16.58 -23.68
N GLY A 489 13.85 -15.43 -24.18
CA GLY A 489 13.64 -14.24 -23.35
C GLY A 489 12.53 -13.37 -23.88
N PHE A 490 12.13 -12.41 -23.05
CA PHE A 490 11.20 -11.33 -23.40
C PHE A 490 11.54 -10.69 -24.76
N GLY A 491 10.53 -10.48 -25.59
CA GLY A 491 10.67 -9.90 -26.93
C GLY A 491 10.03 -10.75 -28.04
N HIS A 492 10.18 -10.30 -29.29
CA HIS A 492 9.64 -10.98 -30.47
C HIS A 492 10.76 -11.58 -31.31
N THR A 493 10.73 -12.90 -31.55
CA THR A 493 11.63 -13.55 -32.52
C THR A 493 11.11 -13.34 -33.93
N TYR A 494 11.92 -12.70 -34.79
CA TYR A 494 11.64 -12.56 -36.22
C TYR A 494 12.91 -12.91 -37.01
N GLY A 495 12.80 -13.85 -37.95
CA GLY A 495 13.94 -14.32 -38.76
C GLY A 495 15.08 -14.94 -37.93
N GLY A 496 14.77 -15.55 -36.77
CA GLY A 496 15.77 -16.13 -35.87
C GLY A 496 16.45 -15.14 -34.92
N THR A 497 16.23 -13.82 -35.07
CA THR A 497 16.73 -12.79 -34.14
C THR A 497 15.65 -12.41 -33.13
N VAL A 498 16.00 -12.37 -31.84
CA VAL A 498 15.12 -11.83 -30.78
C VAL A 498 15.19 -10.31 -30.79
N ARG A 499 14.03 -9.65 -30.89
CA ARG A 499 13.88 -8.20 -30.77
C ARG A 499 13.31 -7.85 -29.40
N TYR A 500 14.12 -7.22 -28.56
CA TYR A 500 13.72 -6.65 -27.28
C TYR A 500 13.03 -5.29 -27.51
N SER A 501 12.00 -4.97 -26.73
CA SER A 501 11.32 -3.66 -26.83
C SER A 501 11.92 -2.63 -25.87
N GLY A 502 12.09 -1.39 -26.32
CA GLY A 502 12.51 -0.28 -25.47
C GLY A 502 13.95 -0.42 -24.98
N HIS A 503 14.15 -0.30 -23.66
CA HIS A 503 15.48 -0.30 -23.03
C HIS A 503 15.90 -1.65 -22.43
N PHE A 504 15.09 -2.69 -22.60
CA PHE A 504 15.39 -4.05 -22.13
C PHE A 504 16.39 -4.75 -23.05
N GLN A 505 17.17 -5.69 -22.51
CA GLN A 505 18.23 -6.37 -23.24
C GLN A 505 18.09 -7.89 -23.18
N ALA A 506 18.96 -8.61 -23.91
CA ALA A 506 19.22 -10.02 -23.63
C ALA A 506 19.73 -10.21 -22.19
N PRO A 507 19.66 -11.42 -21.61
CA PRO A 507 20.29 -11.74 -20.32
C PRO A 507 21.73 -11.23 -20.20
N GLN A 508 22.03 -10.53 -19.12
CA GLN A 508 23.31 -9.81 -18.92
C GLN A 508 24.20 -10.52 -17.89
N LYS A 509 25.49 -10.72 -18.21
CA LYS A 509 26.50 -11.23 -17.26
C LYS A 509 26.91 -10.14 -16.27
N ASN A 510 26.86 -10.46 -14.97
CA ASN A 510 27.31 -9.64 -13.84
C ASN A 510 26.64 -8.25 -13.76
N LYS A 511 25.48 -8.09 -14.41
CA LYS A 511 24.69 -6.85 -14.46
C LYS A 511 23.20 -7.22 -14.51
N SER A 512 22.34 -6.34 -14.04
CA SER A 512 20.89 -6.44 -14.25
C SER A 512 20.56 -6.35 -15.74
N ASN A 513 19.34 -6.73 -16.13
CA ASN A 513 18.93 -6.75 -17.55
C ASN A 513 19.10 -5.38 -18.26
N ILE A 514 18.98 -4.28 -17.52
CA ILE A 514 19.16 -2.90 -18.00
C ILE A 514 20.61 -2.38 -17.84
N GLY A 515 21.57 -3.27 -17.56
CA GLY A 515 23.00 -2.95 -17.53
C GLY A 515 23.53 -2.31 -16.23
N LEU A 516 22.72 -2.26 -15.17
CA LEU A 516 23.07 -1.72 -13.85
C LEU A 516 23.63 -2.82 -12.93
N PRO A 517 24.13 -2.53 -11.72
CA PRO A 517 24.57 -3.56 -10.78
C PRO A 517 23.41 -4.49 -10.37
N LEU A 518 23.69 -5.79 -10.20
CA LEU A 518 22.72 -6.77 -9.69
C LEU A 518 22.34 -6.40 -8.25
N LYS A 519 21.06 -6.09 -7.99
CA LYS A 519 20.57 -5.75 -6.64
C LYS A 519 19.39 -6.61 -6.25
N LEU A 520 19.46 -7.23 -5.07
CA LEU A 520 18.40 -8.04 -4.45
C LEU A 520 18.37 -7.76 -2.93
N ASN A 521 17.20 -7.47 -2.36
CA ASN A 521 17.00 -7.19 -0.93
C ASN A 521 18.04 -6.21 -0.34
N ARG A 522 18.22 -5.06 -0.98
CA ARG A 522 19.18 -3.99 -0.64
C ARG A 522 20.66 -4.38 -0.69
N ARG A 523 21.00 -5.59 -1.16
CA ARG A 523 22.38 -6.06 -1.36
C ARG A 523 22.75 -6.04 -2.83
N THR A 524 23.93 -5.51 -3.13
CA THR A 524 24.57 -5.61 -4.45
C THR A 524 25.33 -6.93 -4.57
N TYR A 525 25.31 -7.52 -5.75
CA TYR A 525 26.03 -8.76 -6.09
C TYR A 525 26.97 -8.53 -7.28
N GLU A 526 28.16 -9.13 -7.21
CA GLU A 526 29.19 -9.01 -8.25
C GLU A 526 29.03 -10.05 -9.37
N GLN A 527 28.45 -11.20 -9.05
CA GLN A 527 28.25 -12.31 -9.98
C GLN A 527 26.79 -12.70 -10.10
N GLY A 528 26.36 -12.99 -11.32
CA GLY A 528 25.01 -13.44 -11.62
C GLY A 528 24.55 -13.08 -13.04
N LEU A 529 23.27 -13.37 -13.31
CA LEU A 529 22.60 -13.07 -14.57
C LEU A 529 21.38 -12.18 -14.32
N GLY A 530 21.36 -11.01 -14.95
CA GLY A 530 20.20 -10.13 -14.99
C GLY A 530 19.29 -10.46 -16.17
N VAL A 531 18.02 -10.69 -15.91
CA VAL A 531 17.00 -11.14 -16.88
C VAL A 531 15.74 -10.26 -16.81
N HIS A 532 14.88 -10.38 -17.82
CA HIS A 532 13.51 -9.85 -17.81
C HIS A 532 12.57 -11.03 -18.01
N ALA A 533 11.53 -11.22 -17.18
CA ALA A 533 10.57 -12.30 -17.37
C ALA A 533 9.66 -12.04 -18.59
N PRO A 534 9.17 -13.06 -19.31
CA PRO A 534 9.59 -14.45 -19.23
C PRO A 534 11.01 -14.65 -19.80
N CYS A 535 11.82 -15.46 -19.13
CA CYS A 535 13.16 -15.85 -19.56
C CYS A 535 13.44 -17.31 -19.19
N ALA A 536 14.09 -18.06 -20.07
CA ALA A 536 14.55 -19.42 -19.85
C ALA A 536 15.95 -19.61 -20.47
N MET A 537 16.93 -19.97 -19.65
CA MET A 537 18.31 -20.21 -20.06
C MET A 537 18.71 -21.65 -19.74
N THR A 538 19.06 -22.43 -20.76
CA THR A 538 19.50 -23.82 -20.63
C THR A 538 21.01 -23.92 -20.73
N PHE A 539 21.64 -24.65 -19.81
CA PHE A 539 23.07 -24.92 -19.76
C PHE A 539 23.31 -26.44 -19.76
N GLU A 540 24.42 -26.86 -20.34
CA GLU A 540 24.91 -28.24 -20.23
C GLU A 540 25.53 -28.47 -18.84
N LEU A 541 25.25 -29.64 -18.27
CA LEU A 541 25.81 -30.09 -17.01
C LEU A 541 27.11 -30.87 -17.28
N LYS A 542 28.17 -30.49 -16.57
CA LYS A 542 29.48 -31.15 -16.68
C LYS A 542 29.59 -32.28 -15.64
N PRO A 543 30.34 -33.35 -15.94
CA PRO A 543 30.74 -34.33 -14.93
C PRO A 543 31.36 -33.63 -13.71
N GLY A 544 30.95 -34.03 -12.50
CA GLY A 544 31.39 -33.44 -11.25
C GLY A 544 30.48 -32.35 -10.67
N TYR A 545 29.53 -31.79 -11.43
CA TYR A 545 28.51 -30.90 -10.86
C TYR A 545 27.53 -31.71 -10.00
N LYS A 546 27.43 -31.38 -8.70
CA LYS A 546 26.59 -32.12 -7.73
C LYS A 546 25.40 -31.33 -7.21
N GLN A 547 25.54 -30.02 -7.04
CA GLN A 547 24.43 -29.14 -6.67
C GLN A 547 24.45 -27.86 -7.49
N PHE A 548 23.26 -27.36 -7.86
CA PHE A 548 23.07 -26.00 -8.32
C PHE A 548 22.71 -25.10 -7.14
N VAL A 549 23.37 -23.95 -7.03
CA VAL A 549 23.11 -22.93 -6.00
C VAL A 549 22.83 -21.58 -6.65
N ALA A 550 21.92 -20.80 -6.07
CA ALA A 550 21.67 -19.40 -6.46
C ALA A 550 20.91 -18.61 -5.40
N VAL A 551 20.97 -17.28 -5.50
CA VAL A 551 20.08 -16.33 -4.83
C VAL A 551 19.26 -15.60 -5.90
N ALA A 552 17.93 -15.54 -5.77
CA ALA A 552 17.05 -15.03 -6.82
C ALA A 552 16.01 -14.02 -6.31
N GLY A 553 15.63 -13.06 -7.15
CA GLY A 553 14.57 -12.10 -6.85
C GLY A 553 14.41 -11.01 -7.91
N VAL A 554 13.48 -10.10 -7.65
CA VAL A 554 13.24 -8.90 -8.48
C VAL A 554 14.39 -7.90 -8.33
N ASP A 555 14.84 -7.32 -9.44
CA ASP A 555 15.91 -6.32 -9.48
C ASP A 555 15.49 -4.98 -8.86
N GLU A 556 16.28 -4.47 -7.92
CA GLU A 556 15.90 -3.28 -7.16
C GLU A 556 16.33 -1.93 -7.77
N ASN A 557 16.95 -1.90 -8.96
CA ASN A 557 17.37 -0.61 -9.54
C ASN A 557 16.19 0.31 -9.88
N LEU A 558 14.99 -0.24 -10.10
CA LEU A 558 13.75 0.52 -10.31
C LEU A 558 13.42 1.46 -9.15
N VAL A 559 13.73 1.06 -7.90
CA VAL A 559 13.47 1.85 -6.68
C VAL A 559 14.31 3.14 -6.65
N GLN A 560 15.43 3.19 -7.37
CA GLN A 560 16.33 4.34 -7.41
C GLN A 560 15.95 5.36 -8.49
N GLN A 561 14.92 5.09 -9.29
CA GLN A 561 14.45 5.99 -10.35
C GLN A 561 13.45 7.00 -9.79
N SER A 562 13.47 8.23 -10.30
CA SER A 562 12.43 9.23 -10.00
C SER A 562 11.06 8.69 -10.42
N HIS A 563 10.07 8.74 -9.53
CA HIS A 563 8.75 8.12 -9.70
C HIS A 563 8.75 6.60 -9.95
N GLY A 564 9.92 5.93 -9.85
CA GLY A 564 10.05 4.47 -9.87
C GLY A 564 9.27 3.79 -8.74
N SER A 565 8.89 4.58 -7.72
CA SER A 565 7.90 4.25 -6.72
C SER A 565 6.62 3.66 -7.33
N ASN A 566 6.06 4.30 -8.35
CA ASN A 566 4.76 3.94 -8.93
C ASN A 566 4.87 2.68 -9.80
N LEU A 567 6.09 2.41 -10.30
CA LEU A 567 6.43 1.23 -11.08
C LEU A 567 6.74 0.02 -10.20
N ALA A 568 7.24 0.20 -8.97
CA ALA A 568 7.68 -0.86 -8.06
C ALA A 568 6.59 -1.86 -7.64
N ARG A 569 5.30 -1.56 -7.86
CA ARG A 569 4.19 -2.50 -7.59
C ARG A 569 4.00 -3.58 -8.65
N TYR A 570 4.36 -3.32 -9.91
CA TYR A 570 4.14 -4.26 -11.01
C TYR A 570 5.03 -5.51 -10.91
N PRO A 571 6.36 -5.40 -10.69
CA PRO A 571 7.27 -6.54 -10.76
C PRO A 571 6.78 -7.73 -9.94
N SER A 572 6.63 -8.88 -10.60
CA SER A 572 6.14 -10.13 -10.03
C SER A 572 6.78 -11.32 -10.74
N VAL A 573 7.70 -12.00 -10.05
CA VAL A 573 8.51 -13.04 -10.72
C VAL A 573 8.48 -14.33 -9.92
N ILE A 574 8.19 -15.44 -10.61
CA ILE A 574 8.40 -16.79 -10.12
C ILE A 574 9.67 -17.34 -10.79
N PHE A 575 10.59 -17.85 -9.99
CA PHE A 575 11.81 -18.50 -10.44
C PHE A 575 11.63 -20.02 -10.39
N LYS A 576 12.11 -20.73 -11.41
CA LYS A 576 12.09 -22.20 -11.46
C LYS A 576 13.41 -22.76 -11.96
N VAL A 577 13.75 -23.94 -11.45
CA VAL A 577 14.92 -24.73 -11.84
C VAL A 577 14.43 -26.08 -12.36
N PHE A 578 14.76 -26.39 -13.61
CA PHE A 578 14.50 -27.68 -14.24
C PHE A 578 15.81 -28.42 -14.48
N ILE A 579 15.85 -29.72 -14.22
CA ILE A 579 16.96 -30.59 -14.60
C ILE A 579 16.41 -31.68 -15.52
N ASP A 580 16.97 -31.78 -16.73
CA ASP A 580 16.45 -32.61 -17.83
C ASP A 580 14.93 -32.50 -18.01
N HIS A 581 14.47 -31.25 -18.08
CA HIS A 581 13.07 -30.83 -18.24
C HIS A 581 12.12 -31.18 -17.08
N VAL A 582 12.61 -31.79 -15.99
CA VAL A 582 11.83 -32.02 -14.76
C VAL A 582 12.02 -30.86 -13.79
N GLU A 583 10.93 -30.26 -13.31
CA GLU A 583 10.98 -29.21 -12.28
C GLU A 583 11.56 -29.77 -10.97
N ARG A 584 12.61 -29.13 -10.44
CA ARG A 584 13.30 -29.54 -9.20
C ARG A 584 13.09 -28.56 -8.06
N ALA A 585 12.93 -27.27 -8.37
CA ALA A 585 12.65 -26.24 -7.38
C ALA A 585 11.93 -25.04 -8.01
N ALA A 586 11.13 -24.36 -7.19
CA ALA A 586 10.51 -23.08 -7.53
C ALA A 586 10.64 -22.10 -6.35
N SER A 587 10.60 -20.80 -6.64
CA SER A 587 10.35 -19.76 -5.64
C SER A 587 8.84 -19.55 -5.46
N PRO A 588 8.39 -18.95 -4.35
CA PRO A 588 7.10 -18.27 -4.32
C PRO A 588 7.12 -17.03 -5.25
N VAL A 589 6.01 -16.27 -5.30
CA VAL A 589 5.97 -14.98 -6.01
C VAL A 589 6.95 -14.01 -5.36
N MET A 590 8.00 -13.66 -6.10
CA MET A 590 8.99 -12.68 -5.69
C MET A 590 8.52 -11.27 -6.08
N ARG A 591 8.71 -10.33 -5.17
CA ARG A 591 8.34 -8.92 -5.36
C ARG A 591 9.54 -8.00 -5.06
N MET A 592 9.46 -6.76 -5.52
CA MET A 592 10.40 -5.70 -5.15
C MET A 592 10.61 -5.65 -3.63
N GLN A 593 11.86 -5.55 -3.17
CA GLN A 593 12.25 -5.53 -1.74
C GLN A 593 11.78 -6.71 -0.88
N SER A 594 11.37 -7.84 -1.47
CA SER A 594 11.22 -9.09 -0.73
C SER A 594 12.59 -9.69 -0.36
N LEU A 595 12.62 -10.55 0.66
CA LEU A 595 13.82 -11.36 0.93
C LEU A 595 14.14 -12.19 -0.33
N ALA A 596 15.40 -12.21 -0.76
CA ALA A 596 15.80 -12.97 -1.95
C ALA A 596 15.66 -14.49 -1.69
N TRP A 597 15.04 -15.21 -2.62
CA TRP A 597 14.87 -16.66 -2.53
C TRP A 597 16.21 -17.37 -2.74
N ARG A 598 16.34 -18.55 -2.14
CA ARG A 598 17.59 -19.32 -2.10
C ARG A 598 17.36 -20.67 -2.74
N PHE A 599 18.17 -20.99 -3.75
CA PHE A 599 18.17 -22.29 -4.39
C PHE A 599 19.42 -23.05 -3.94
N GLN A 600 19.20 -24.30 -3.52
CA GLN A 600 20.21 -25.34 -3.39
C GLN A 600 19.53 -26.62 -3.87
N VAL A 601 19.93 -27.13 -5.03
CA VAL A 601 19.21 -28.16 -5.78
C VAL A 601 20.18 -29.26 -6.15
N ASP A 602 19.92 -30.49 -5.68
CA ASP A 602 20.70 -31.66 -6.05
C ASP A 602 20.58 -31.98 -7.54
N ILE A 603 21.71 -32.34 -8.15
CA ILE A 603 21.80 -32.72 -9.56
C ILE A 603 21.91 -34.25 -9.62
N PRO A 604 20.87 -34.96 -10.13
CA PRO A 604 20.93 -36.40 -10.28
C PRO A 604 22.10 -36.83 -11.18
N GLU A 605 22.65 -38.01 -10.92
CA GLU A 605 23.76 -38.51 -11.73
C GLU A 605 23.36 -38.72 -13.19
N HIS A 606 24.31 -38.49 -14.11
CA HIS A 606 24.11 -38.49 -15.56
C HIS A 606 23.12 -37.43 -16.11
N SER A 607 22.65 -36.49 -15.29
CA SER A 607 21.86 -35.35 -15.78
C SER A 607 22.64 -34.55 -16.82
N LYS A 608 21.97 -34.14 -17.91
CA LYS A 608 22.62 -33.51 -19.07
C LYS A 608 22.44 -32.00 -19.11
N THR A 609 21.29 -31.52 -18.65
CA THR A 609 20.89 -30.11 -18.81
C THR A 609 20.23 -29.56 -17.55
N ILE A 610 20.47 -28.28 -17.31
CA ILE A 610 19.73 -27.47 -16.34
C ILE A 610 19.14 -26.27 -17.06
N THR A 611 17.87 -25.96 -16.78
CA THR A 611 17.20 -24.75 -17.30
C THR A 611 16.74 -23.88 -16.14
N LEU A 612 17.20 -22.63 -16.14
CA LEU A 612 16.80 -21.60 -15.19
C LEU A 612 15.74 -20.73 -15.83
N VAL A 613 14.58 -20.62 -15.17
CA VAL A 613 13.40 -19.91 -15.67
C VAL A 613 13.02 -18.79 -14.72
N ALA A 614 12.78 -17.60 -15.26
CA ALA A 614 12.05 -16.52 -14.59
C ALA A 614 10.77 -16.28 -15.40
N MET A 615 9.60 -16.35 -14.76
CA MET A 615 8.29 -16.13 -15.38
C MET A 615 7.50 -15.08 -14.60
N ASP A 616 6.57 -14.39 -15.25
CA ASP A 616 5.61 -13.52 -14.56
C ASP A 616 4.73 -14.36 -13.62
N ALA A 617 4.19 -13.77 -12.55
CA ALA A 617 3.28 -14.49 -11.65
C ALA A 617 1.80 -14.43 -12.07
N GLY A 618 1.50 -14.18 -13.34
CA GLY A 618 0.15 -14.16 -13.90
C GLY A 618 -0.55 -12.80 -13.88
N ASP A 619 0.12 -11.72 -13.46
CA ASP A 619 -0.32 -10.32 -13.60
C ASP A 619 0.32 -9.59 -14.80
N GLY A 620 1.05 -10.33 -15.65
CA GLY A 620 1.75 -9.81 -16.82
C GLY A 620 3.13 -9.25 -16.49
N HIS A 621 4.02 -9.22 -17.49
CA HIS A 621 5.46 -9.05 -17.30
C HIS A 621 5.94 -7.59 -17.15
N HIS A 622 5.11 -6.67 -16.63
CA HIS A 622 5.46 -5.25 -16.64
C HIS A 622 6.53 -4.92 -15.58
N GLN A 623 7.72 -4.51 -16.03
CA GLN A 623 8.89 -4.25 -15.20
C GLN A 623 9.45 -5.48 -14.46
N ASP A 624 9.22 -6.70 -14.99
CA ASP A 624 9.73 -7.97 -14.43
C ASP A 624 11.24 -8.17 -14.61
N LEU A 625 12.02 -7.16 -14.23
CA LEU A 625 13.45 -7.21 -14.09
C LEU A 625 13.80 -8.10 -12.90
N ALA A 626 14.64 -9.09 -13.14
CA ALA A 626 14.96 -10.16 -12.20
C ALA A 626 16.44 -10.52 -12.25
N ASN A 627 17.00 -10.97 -11.13
CA ASN A 627 18.39 -11.39 -11.05
C ASN A 627 18.51 -12.81 -10.50
N TRP A 628 19.38 -13.60 -11.13
CA TRP A 628 19.99 -14.81 -10.57
C TRP A 628 21.39 -14.45 -10.07
N ALA A 629 21.53 -14.10 -8.80
CA ALA A 629 22.78 -13.69 -8.17
C ALA A 629 23.49 -14.87 -7.47
N ASP A 630 24.83 -14.79 -7.34
CA ASP A 630 25.69 -15.85 -6.78
C ASP A 630 25.33 -17.25 -7.35
N ALA A 631 24.95 -17.32 -8.62
CA ALA A 631 24.41 -18.52 -9.28
C ALA A 631 25.52 -19.38 -9.89
N GLY A 632 25.44 -20.71 -9.71
CA GLY A 632 26.41 -21.65 -10.27
C GLY A 632 26.34 -23.04 -9.63
N PHE A 633 27.45 -23.77 -9.68
CA PHE A 633 27.52 -25.18 -9.25
C PHE A 633 28.52 -25.39 -8.12
N LEU A 634 28.20 -26.34 -7.25
CA LEU A 634 29.14 -26.99 -6.33
C LEU A 634 29.63 -28.28 -6.96
N LEU A 635 30.92 -28.56 -6.82
CA LEU A 635 31.56 -29.73 -7.37
C LEU A 635 31.56 -30.89 -6.35
N SER A 636 31.81 -32.10 -6.83
CA SER A 636 32.23 -33.18 -5.93
C SER A 636 33.57 -32.78 -5.27
N PRO A 637 33.79 -33.06 -3.97
CA PRO A 637 35.14 -33.05 -3.43
C PRO A 637 36.02 -34.03 -4.22
N HIS A 638 37.23 -33.58 -4.55
CA HIS A 638 38.21 -34.29 -5.38
C HIS A 638 38.78 -35.55 -4.71
#